data_AF-A0A5C7CTQ1-F1
#
_entry.id   AF-A0A5C7CTQ1-F1
#
_cell.length_a   1.000
_cell.length_b   1.000
_cell.length_c   1.000
_cell.angle_alpha   90.00
_cell.angle_beta   90.00
_cell.angle_gamma   90.00
#
_symmetry.space_group_name_H-M   'P 1'
#
loop_
_entity.id
_entity.type
_entity.pdbx_description
1 polymer ?
#
loop_
_entity_poly.entity_id
_entity_poly.type
_entity_poly.pdbx_seq_one_letter_code
_entity_poly.pdbx_strand_id
1 'polypeptide(L)'
;MLKHIIGFLRQGLQKVTFSWLLLAAVLWVIILVAVWWAGPLFTFHDVKPLASLWSRGLFTLGWLWLACIVMLWRVGRHMRSARQAQRLQESRQKDPLQVFVDGQQRFLDGWAQALKALPGQGAVYGKPWYMMLGLPGSGKSSLLHRACPPNKLNARLHNALRSLQDGQKVDCWLGDGAVIVDPDGDLLLQTGRGTEDQNEQNARLWRHLLTWLKTHRRRQPLNGLILTLDLGELARMGTSARHASAQVLRTRLMDIADELQTRLPVYVVLTHIDTLHGAGDFFRKLDAQTRQSLLGVSFSPDPAETTAWSGELETFWDLWLSQLNAALSAALLHSPSQTPPTDAFLFLRQLAGLQSFVQTTLSDMLAGEETAVFPVRGIYLSSVYQQGVPFDGFSRATARRYRLTEAAYSAMRGESSVWFVRQLFTGVVFPEAHLAGESRLHQLYRRRRMSIGTGLMVLTASLFSLGWYHYYLANRNAGHQVLLSARQFIGARESAGQQAFGADLLPRLNLIREATLSFGDYRRKNTPLADMGLYQGGRIGPYVETSYLALLQQQFLPAVLAGLAQDLQQAPPASEEKMSVLRVMRMTEDASGRSIPLVEQYMAGRWQKAFPEQGQIQQQLMQHLDYALRHTDWHKARVQKDPDAIAAWKPFAQPVAHAQQELSRLPLYQRVYQGLMVRATATLPPDLRVQDETGQSFNSVFVLRDAHAGTVPRLFTWSGYNDFFRGQHNTLFDLTGLDAWVLGQHEQVQLSEADRSEIQRQVSDRYISDYTGHWQKLLSALDIQPFDSPEQALSVLNMITGDEQPFRHIVSLLGDNTAVRPLTGKGSAQQRDTLSRIARPFTQLDDTLKGRGNDAPLIQGINQKLIALAQWLEQINSAGDPGAAAFKALQLRQSDPYKDPAFSLQQYARGLPAPLDRWVGQIATQVAGVTTSLAMSSLNQAWSEQVLTPFNDTLADRYPFNPASSQDASLSEVTRFFAPGGTLDGFYQSSLKPLLDSGVLKQGAGNGPLQALVNQLDQAQRIREALFNAQGQPEVHFVVEPVELTASKRRSVLNLDGQLVEYSHGRRQKVPLVWPNVLRDGSESKLTLIPDDGARSPRSLGFTGPWAMFRLLDAGNRTQVSRGSFDVRFGVDDGAMTWRVYSDADHSPFATGLFSQFRLPETLY
;
A
#
# COMPACT_ATOMS: atom_id res chain seq x y z
N MET A 1 -30.62 27.36 46.25
CA MET A 1 -30.29 26.58 45.04
C MET A 1 -30.50 25.06 45.18
N LEU A 2 -30.18 24.41 46.31
CA LEU A 2 -30.35 22.94 46.43
C LEU A 2 -31.82 22.46 46.31
N LYS A 3 -32.79 23.23 46.82
CA LYS A 3 -34.23 22.88 46.73
C LYS A 3 -34.82 23.02 45.30
N HIS A 4 -34.26 23.89 44.46
CA HIS A 4 -34.70 23.99 43.05
C HIS A 4 -34.13 22.88 42.18
N ILE A 5 -32.90 22.42 42.46
CA ILE A 5 -32.30 21.25 41.79
C ILE A 5 -33.08 19.97 42.13
N ILE A 6 -33.50 19.82 43.39
CA ILE A 6 -34.30 18.66 43.84
C ILE A 6 -35.73 18.70 43.26
N GLY A 7 -36.32 19.90 43.10
CA GLY A 7 -37.62 20.07 42.44
C GLY A 7 -37.59 19.71 40.95
N PHE A 8 -36.54 20.11 40.24
CA PHE A 8 -36.36 19.83 38.81
C PHE A 8 -36.10 18.33 38.54
N LEU A 9 -35.32 17.67 39.43
CA LEU A 9 -35.10 16.22 39.36
C LEU A 9 -36.38 15.41 39.61
N ARG A 10 -37.31 15.90 40.45
CA ARG A 10 -38.55 15.16 40.76
C ARG A 10 -39.59 15.21 39.64
N GLN A 11 -39.59 16.25 38.81
CA GLN A 11 -40.49 16.35 37.65
C GLN A 11 -39.96 15.62 36.39
N GLY A 12 -38.64 15.40 36.27
CA GLY A 12 -38.05 14.64 35.15
C GLY A 12 -38.10 13.11 35.30
N LEU A 13 -38.24 12.59 36.53
CA LEU A 13 -38.15 11.16 36.82
C LEU A 13 -39.48 10.38 36.69
N GLN A 14 -40.62 11.05 36.48
CA GLN A 14 -41.92 10.37 36.30
C GLN A 14 -42.14 9.79 34.89
N LYS A 15 -41.18 9.92 33.97
CA LYS A 15 -41.22 9.30 32.63
C LYS A 15 -39.95 8.54 32.25
N VAL A 16 -39.20 8.00 33.22
CA VAL A 16 -38.15 7.01 32.91
C VAL A 16 -38.66 5.64 33.33
N THR A 17 -39.22 4.90 32.38
CA THR A 17 -39.44 3.46 32.56
C THR A 17 -38.10 2.82 32.90
N PHE A 18 -38.06 2.05 33.99
CA PHE A 18 -36.88 1.35 34.50
C PHE A 18 -36.21 0.55 33.37
N SER A 19 -35.15 1.11 32.78
CA SER A 19 -34.44 0.49 31.66
C SER A 19 -33.30 -0.34 32.23
N TRP A 20 -33.37 -1.65 32.06
CA TRP A 20 -32.31 -2.61 32.40
C TRP A 20 -30.92 -2.20 31.87
N LEU A 21 -30.88 -1.33 30.86
CA LEU A 21 -29.66 -0.79 30.27
C LEU A 21 -28.91 0.16 31.20
N LEU A 22 -29.62 0.99 31.98
CA LEU A 22 -29.00 1.87 32.97
C LEU A 22 -28.38 1.05 34.10
N LEU A 23 -29.06 -0.02 34.52
CA LEU A 23 -28.59 -0.92 35.57
C LEU A 23 -27.36 -1.73 35.11
N ALA A 24 -27.36 -2.21 33.86
CA ALA A 24 -26.20 -2.89 33.28
C ALA A 24 -24.98 -1.97 33.10
N ALA A 25 -25.20 -0.71 32.69
CA ALA A 25 -24.11 0.27 32.57
C ALA A 25 -23.50 0.62 33.93
N VAL A 26 -24.33 0.78 34.96
CA VAL A 26 -23.87 1.03 36.35
C VAL A 26 -23.09 -0.18 36.88
N LEU A 27 -23.58 -1.41 36.68
CA LEU A 27 -22.86 -2.63 37.07
C LEU A 27 -21.50 -2.75 36.39
N TRP A 28 -21.42 -2.40 35.11
CA TRP A 28 -20.20 -2.47 34.31
C TRP A 28 -19.11 -1.52 34.81
N VAL A 29 -19.49 -0.32 35.26
CA VAL A 29 -18.58 0.65 35.88
C VAL A 29 -18.14 0.19 37.27
N ILE A 30 -19.05 -0.37 38.06
CA ILE A 30 -18.74 -0.89 39.41
C ILE A 30 -17.67 -2.00 39.35
N ILE A 31 -17.74 -2.91 38.36
CA ILE A 31 -16.74 -3.97 38.17
C ILE A 31 -15.36 -3.39 37.90
N LEU A 32 -15.27 -2.33 37.07
CA LEU A 32 -14.00 -1.68 36.76
C LEU A 32 -13.41 -0.96 37.98
N VAL A 33 -14.25 -0.32 38.80
CA VAL A 33 -13.85 0.30 40.08
C VAL A 33 -13.36 -0.77 41.07
N ALA A 34 -14.05 -1.91 41.16
CA ALA A 34 -13.69 -3.00 42.06
C ALA A 34 -12.32 -3.61 41.72
N VAL A 35 -11.96 -3.74 40.44
CA VAL A 35 -10.64 -4.25 40.04
C VAL A 35 -9.51 -3.30 40.42
N TRP A 36 -9.72 -1.98 40.34
CA TRP A 36 -8.69 -1.02 40.73
C TRP A 36 -8.52 -0.89 42.25
N TRP A 37 -9.63 -0.97 42.98
CA TRP A 37 -9.65 -0.80 44.43
C TRP A 37 -9.32 -2.10 45.20
N ALA A 38 -9.94 -3.23 44.82
CA ALA A 38 -9.79 -4.51 45.51
C ALA A 38 -8.83 -5.51 44.81
N GLY A 39 -8.39 -5.23 43.57
CA GLY A 39 -7.43 -6.07 42.84
C GLY A 39 -6.09 -6.37 43.55
N PRO A 40 -5.41 -5.42 44.24
CA PRO A 40 -4.14 -5.71 44.92
C PRO A 40 -4.28 -6.63 46.13
N LEU A 41 -5.48 -6.70 46.70
CA LEU A 41 -5.80 -7.51 47.87
C LEU A 41 -6.16 -8.95 47.48
N PHE A 42 -6.37 -9.23 46.20
CA PHE A 42 -6.74 -10.55 45.70
C PHE A 42 -5.52 -11.47 45.57
N THR A 43 -5.42 -12.45 46.48
CA THR A 43 -4.41 -13.51 46.48
C THR A 43 -5.02 -14.84 46.02
N PHE A 44 -4.41 -15.51 45.05
CA PHE A 44 -4.79 -16.85 44.62
C PHE A 44 -3.56 -17.76 44.70
N HIS A 45 -3.57 -18.74 45.62
CA HIS A 45 -2.45 -19.67 45.90
C HIS A 45 -1.07 -19.00 45.97
N ASP A 46 -0.93 -18.00 46.85
CA ASP A 46 0.28 -17.20 47.10
C ASP A 46 0.79 -16.34 45.93
N VAL A 47 0.05 -16.27 44.82
CA VAL A 47 0.31 -15.34 43.72
C VAL A 47 -0.71 -14.21 43.72
N LYS A 48 -0.24 -12.96 43.56
CA LYS A 48 -1.09 -11.76 43.43
C LYS A 48 -1.12 -11.26 41.98
N PRO A 49 -1.89 -11.88 41.07
CA PRO A 49 -1.85 -11.56 39.64
C PRO A 49 -2.29 -10.11 39.33
N LEU A 50 -3.15 -9.51 40.16
CA LEU A 50 -3.67 -8.14 40.01
C LEU A 50 -2.92 -7.11 40.90
N ALA A 51 -1.80 -7.47 41.53
CA ALA A 51 -0.99 -6.52 42.29
C ALA A 51 -0.31 -5.48 41.39
N SER A 52 0.19 -5.91 40.23
CA SER A 52 0.87 -5.08 39.26
C SER A 52 -0.05 -4.03 38.64
N LEU A 53 0.46 -2.80 38.45
CA LEU A 53 -0.23 -1.74 37.69
C LEU A 53 -0.50 -2.18 36.24
N TRP A 54 0.42 -2.96 35.65
CA TRP A 54 0.30 -3.45 34.28
C TRP A 54 -0.83 -4.46 34.10
N SER A 55 -1.04 -5.36 35.07
CA SER A 55 -2.12 -6.35 34.97
C SER A 55 -3.52 -5.73 35.12
N ARG A 56 -3.66 -4.64 35.90
CA ARG A 56 -4.90 -3.86 35.96
C ARG A 56 -5.14 -3.04 34.70
N GLY A 57 -4.08 -2.46 34.12
CA GLY A 57 -4.14 -1.77 32.84
C GLY A 57 -4.66 -2.69 31.72
N LEU A 58 -4.10 -3.89 31.61
CA LEU A 58 -4.55 -4.92 30.65
C LEU A 58 -6.02 -5.30 30.85
N PHE A 59 -6.46 -5.48 32.10
CA PHE A 59 -7.87 -5.75 32.40
C PHE A 59 -8.78 -4.61 31.95
N THR A 60 -8.44 -3.35 32.23
CA THR A 60 -9.27 -2.21 31.79
C THR A 60 -9.38 -2.09 30.28
N LEU A 61 -8.30 -2.38 29.57
CA LEU A 61 -8.23 -2.30 28.11
C LEU A 61 -9.11 -3.39 27.49
N GLY A 62 -9.03 -4.62 28.00
CA GLY A 62 -9.92 -5.72 27.61
C GLY A 62 -11.40 -5.45 27.94
N TRP A 63 -11.68 -4.85 29.11
CA TRP A 63 -13.04 -4.51 29.52
C TRP A 63 -13.64 -3.45 28.59
N LEU A 64 -12.94 -2.33 28.33
CA LEU A 64 -13.37 -1.29 27.38
C LEU A 64 -13.58 -1.83 25.96
N TRP A 65 -12.75 -2.77 25.52
CA TRP A 65 -12.89 -3.41 24.21
C TRP A 65 -14.22 -4.17 24.08
N LEU A 66 -14.63 -4.87 25.15
CA LEU A 66 -15.94 -5.53 25.23
C LEU A 66 -17.11 -4.53 25.06
N ALA A 67 -17.02 -3.35 25.68
CA ALA A 67 -18.03 -2.30 25.54
C ALA A 67 -18.11 -1.77 24.09
N CYS A 68 -16.96 -1.61 23.43
CA CYS A 68 -16.90 -1.15 22.04
C CYS A 68 -17.58 -2.13 21.07
N ILE A 69 -17.37 -3.44 21.25
CA ILE A 69 -18.06 -4.49 20.47
C ILE A 69 -19.58 -4.40 20.62
N VAL A 70 -20.07 -4.25 21.85
CA VAL A 70 -21.50 -4.15 22.13
C VAL A 70 -22.11 -2.90 21.49
N MET A 71 -21.38 -1.78 21.48
CA MET A 71 -21.84 -0.53 20.87
C MET A 71 -21.89 -0.62 19.33
N LEU A 72 -20.83 -1.16 18.70
CA LEU A 72 -20.76 -1.40 17.25
C LEU A 72 -21.87 -2.34 16.76
N TRP A 73 -22.15 -3.42 17.50
CA TRP A 73 -23.24 -4.34 17.18
C TRP A 73 -24.60 -3.63 17.18
N ARG A 74 -24.81 -2.68 18.10
CA ARG A 74 -26.05 -1.93 18.25
C ARG A 74 -26.26 -0.89 17.14
N VAL A 75 -25.21 -0.14 16.79
CA VAL A 75 -25.23 0.81 15.67
C VAL A 75 -25.46 0.08 14.36
N GLY A 76 -24.80 -1.08 14.16
CA GLY A 76 -25.01 -1.93 13.00
C GLY A 76 -26.46 -2.43 12.87
N ARG A 77 -27.15 -2.65 13.99
CA ARG A 77 -28.57 -3.04 14.01
C ARG A 77 -29.49 -1.88 13.59
N HIS A 78 -29.22 -0.66 14.05
CA HIS A 78 -29.98 0.54 13.67
C HIS A 78 -29.77 0.96 12.21
N MET A 79 -28.55 0.85 11.68
CA MET A 79 -28.29 1.14 10.26
C MET A 79 -28.98 0.12 9.34
N ARG A 80 -29.08 -1.15 9.74
CA ARG A 80 -29.80 -2.17 8.97
C ARG A 80 -31.29 -1.87 8.89
N SER A 81 -31.92 -1.41 9.98
CA SER A 81 -33.34 -1.00 9.95
C SER A 81 -33.59 0.24 9.09
N ALA A 82 -32.69 1.23 9.09
CA ALA A 82 -32.83 2.41 8.25
C ALA A 82 -32.68 2.09 6.75
N ARG A 83 -31.72 1.22 6.39
CA ARG A 83 -31.54 0.74 5.01
C ARG A 83 -32.71 -0.09 4.51
N GLN A 84 -33.35 -0.88 5.38
CA GLN A 84 -34.57 -1.61 5.02
C GLN A 84 -35.74 -0.65 4.72
N ALA A 85 -35.89 0.43 5.50
CA ALA A 85 -36.92 1.44 5.25
C ALA A 85 -36.75 2.14 3.89
N GLN A 86 -35.51 2.46 3.50
CA GLN A 86 -35.23 3.01 2.16
C GLN A 86 -35.57 2.02 1.03
N ARG A 87 -35.17 0.75 1.16
CA ARG A 87 -35.47 -0.28 0.13
C ARG A 87 -36.97 -0.53 -0.04
N LEU A 88 -37.74 -0.47 1.03
CA LEU A 88 -39.22 -0.56 1.00
C LEU A 88 -39.85 0.62 0.24
N GLN A 89 -39.22 1.79 0.26
CA GLN A 89 -39.70 2.98 -0.43
C GLN A 89 -39.43 2.89 -1.95
N GLU A 90 -38.27 2.35 -2.33
CA GLU A 90 -37.92 2.06 -3.72
C GLU A 90 -38.79 0.95 -4.33
N SER A 91 -39.15 -0.09 -3.55
CA SER A 91 -40.03 -1.15 -4.05
C SER A 91 -41.46 -0.67 -4.33
N ARG A 92 -41.96 0.30 -3.55
CA ARG A 92 -43.31 0.90 -3.74
C ARG A 92 -43.45 1.70 -5.03
N GLN A 93 -42.36 2.28 -5.55
CA GLN A 93 -42.38 3.00 -6.82
C GLN A 93 -42.39 2.06 -8.03
N LYS A 94 -41.85 0.84 -7.87
CA LYS A 94 -41.72 -0.14 -8.95
C LYS A 94 -42.93 -1.07 -9.07
N ASP A 95 -43.68 -1.27 -7.99
CA ASP A 95 -44.79 -2.22 -7.93
C ASP A 95 -46.01 -1.65 -7.17
N PRO A 96 -47.10 -1.28 -7.87
CA PRO A 96 -48.28 -0.71 -7.23
C PRO A 96 -49.06 -1.73 -6.38
N LEU A 97 -48.93 -3.04 -6.65
CA LEU A 97 -49.62 -4.09 -5.88
C LEU A 97 -48.97 -4.36 -4.52
N GLN A 98 -47.71 -3.95 -4.33
CA GLN A 98 -46.98 -4.06 -3.06
C GLN A 98 -47.67 -3.29 -1.92
N VAL A 99 -48.43 -2.24 -2.22
CA VAL A 99 -49.16 -1.44 -1.22
C VAL A 99 -50.19 -2.29 -0.47
N PHE A 100 -50.87 -3.19 -1.16
CA PHE A 100 -51.86 -4.10 -0.56
C PHE A 100 -51.18 -5.13 0.35
N VAL A 101 -50.06 -5.71 -0.09
CA VAL A 101 -49.26 -6.67 0.70
C VAL A 101 -48.69 -6.00 1.95
N ASP A 102 -48.16 -4.79 1.82
CA ASP A 102 -47.66 -3.98 2.95
C ASP A 102 -48.79 -3.62 3.94
N GLY A 103 -50.01 -3.41 3.43
CA GLY A 103 -51.21 -3.18 4.23
C GLY A 103 -51.54 -4.42 5.07
N GLN A 104 -51.61 -5.58 4.42
CA GLN A 104 -51.86 -6.87 5.07
C GLN A 104 -50.78 -7.23 6.09
N GLN A 105 -49.50 -7.00 5.76
CA GLN A 105 -48.37 -7.16 6.68
C GLN A 105 -48.56 -6.31 7.95
N ARG A 106 -48.90 -5.03 7.82
CA ARG A 106 -49.12 -4.12 8.97
C ARG A 106 -50.30 -4.58 9.83
N PHE A 107 -51.38 -5.01 9.19
CA PHE A 107 -52.54 -5.56 9.89
C PHE A 107 -52.19 -6.82 10.68
N LEU A 108 -51.58 -7.82 10.02
CA LEU A 108 -51.22 -9.10 10.64
C LEU A 108 -50.15 -8.94 11.73
N ASP A 109 -49.10 -8.14 11.49
CA ASP A 109 -48.06 -7.85 12.49
C ASP A 109 -48.63 -7.11 13.70
N GLY A 110 -49.50 -6.12 13.46
CA GLY A 110 -50.23 -5.42 14.51
C GLY A 110 -51.09 -6.36 15.33
N TRP A 111 -51.78 -7.29 14.67
CA TRP A 111 -52.60 -8.32 15.30
C TRP A 111 -51.76 -9.29 16.14
N ALA A 112 -50.63 -9.78 15.63
CA ALA A 112 -49.72 -10.66 16.37
C ALA A 112 -49.06 -9.98 17.57
N GLN A 113 -48.74 -8.69 17.46
CA GLN A 113 -48.22 -7.90 18.58
C GLN A 113 -49.30 -7.68 19.64
N ALA A 114 -50.52 -7.34 19.24
CA ALA A 114 -51.66 -7.22 20.14
C ALA A 114 -51.93 -8.55 20.87
N LEU A 115 -51.85 -9.69 20.18
CA LEU A 115 -51.98 -11.02 20.77
C LEU A 115 -50.90 -11.30 21.82
N LYS A 116 -49.64 -10.94 21.55
CA LYS A 116 -48.51 -11.11 22.50
C LYS A 116 -48.61 -10.21 23.73
N ALA A 117 -49.25 -9.04 23.59
CA ALA A 117 -49.41 -8.07 24.66
C ALA A 117 -50.53 -8.42 25.65
N LEU A 118 -51.36 -9.43 25.34
CA LEU A 118 -52.44 -9.87 26.22
C LEU A 118 -51.88 -10.61 27.47
N PRO A 119 -52.34 -10.27 28.69
CA PRO A 119 -51.93 -10.94 29.92
C PRO A 119 -52.56 -12.34 30.03
N GLY A 120 -51.72 -13.35 30.33
CA GLY A 120 -52.12 -14.76 30.46
C GLY A 120 -52.07 -15.54 29.15
N GLN A 121 -51.35 -16.67 29.12
CA GLN A 121 -51.05 -17.52 27.94
C GLN A 121 -50.86 -16.75 26.59
N GLY A 122 -50.39 -15.49 26.65
CA GLY A 122 -50.14 -14.58 25.53
C GLY A 122 -48.89 -14.92 24.74
N ALA A 123 -48.57 -16.21 24.61
CA ALA A 123 -47.61 -16.67 23.64
C ALA A 123 -48.35 -16.92 22.33
N VAL A 124 -47.71 -16.64 21.21
CA VAL A 124 -48.25 -16.97 19.88
C VAL A 124 -48.66 -18.45 19.79
N TYR A 125 -48.07 -19.34 20.60
CA TYR A 125 -48.39 -20.78 20.71
C TYR A 125 -49.34 -21.16 21.86
N GLY A 126 -49.86 -20.21 22.64
CA GLY A 126 -50.72 -20.49 23.80
C GLY A 126 -52.12 -20.98 23.41
N LYS A 127 -52.63 -20.56 22.25
CA LYS A 127 -53.89 -21.06 21.67
C LYS A 127 -53.65 -21.66 20.28
N PRO A 128 -54.38 -22.70 19.87
CA PRO A 128 -54.30 -23.23 18.51
C PRO A 128 -54.84 -22.26 17.48
N TRP A 129 -54.31 -22.30 16.25
CA TRP A 129 -54.75 -21.46 15.13
C TRP A 129 -55.37 -22.32 14.04
N TYR A 130 -56.58 -21.98 13.62
CA TYR A 130 -57.27 -22.65 12.51
C TYR A 130 -57.46 -21.67 11.36
N MET A 131 -57.55 -22.18 10.14
CA MET A 131 -57.90 -21.39 8.96
C MET A 131 -59.23 -21.87 8.39
N MET A 132 -60.15 -20.93 8.14
CA MET A 132 -61.41 -21.20 7.43
C MET A 132 -61.16 -21.15 5.92
N LEU A 133 -61.66 -22.12 5.18
CA LEU A 133 -61.53 -22.21 3.73
C LEU A 133 -62.88 -22.49 3.10
N GLY A 134 -63.21 -21.81 2.01
CA GLY A 134 -64.48 -22.00 1.33
C GLY A 134 -64.71 -20.89 0.30
N LEU A 135 -65.41 -21.22 -0.79
CA LEU A 135 -65.69 -20.28 -1.87
C LEU A 135 -66.58 -19.10 -1.39
N PRO A 136 -66.64 -17.98 -2.13
CA PRO A 136 -67.56 -16.88 -1.80
C PRO A 136 -69.00 -17.40 -1.67
N GLY A 137 -69.72 -16.95 -0.64
CA GLY A 137 -71.09 -17.41 -0.39
C GLY A 137 -71.23 -18.73 0.38
N SER A 138 -70.15 -19.48 0.63
CA SER A 138 -70.20 -20.77 1.37
C SER A 138 -70.60 -20.70 2.84
N GLY A 139 -70.91 -19.52 3.39
CA GLY A 139 -71.38 -19.36 4.76
C GLY A 139 -70.29 -19.29 5.84
N LYS A 140 -68.98 -19.18 5.48
CA LYS A 140 -67.83 -19.08 6.41
C LYS A 140 -68.05 -18.10 7.58
N SER A 141 -68.22 -16.82 7.27
CA SER A 141 -68.28 -15.77 8.28
C SER A 141 -69.58 -15.86 9.08
N SER A 142 -70.69 -16.24 8.45
CA SER A 142 -71.97 -16.53 9.11
C SER A 142 -71.85 -17.67 10.13
N LEU A 143 -71.18 -18.77 9.73
CA LEU A 143 -70.88 -19.92 10.59
C LEU A 143 -70.04 -19.49 11.78
N LEU A 144 -68.94 -18.76 11.55
CA LEU A 144 -68.04 -18.30 12.60
C LEU A 144 -68.74 -17.39 13.61
N HIS A 145 -69.46 -16.37 13.14
CA HIS A 145 -70.11 -15.38 13.99
C HIS A 145 -71.12 -15.98 14.97
N ARG A 146 -71.81 -17.05 14.56
CA ARG A 146 -72.86 -17.68 15.36
C ARG A 146 -72.37 -18.90 16.14
N ALA A 147 -71.42 -19.65 15.59
CA ALA A 147 -70.88 -20.84 16.23
C ALA A 147 -69.77 -20.55 17.25
N CYS A 148 -68.96 -19.51 17.00
CA CYS A 148 -67.85 -19.10 17.85
C CYS A 148 -68.01 -17.60 18.19
N PRO A 149 -68.95 -17.23 19.07
CA PRO A 149 -69.19 -15.83 19.39
C PRO A 149 -67.92 -15.16 19.95
N PRO A 150 -67.58 -13.95 19.49
CA PRO A 150 -66.35 -13.28 19.89
C PRO A 150 -66.37 -12.93 21.38
N ASN A 151 -65.28 -13.21 22.10
CA ASN A 151 -65.15 -12.80 23.50
C ASN A 151 -65.06 -11.26 23.61
N LYS A 152 -65.38 -10.67 24.78
CA LYS A 152 -65.24 -9.23 25.08
C LYS A 152 -63.83 -8.68 24.76
N LEU A 153 -62.81 -9.53 24.81
CA LEU A 153 -61.43 -9.21 24.42
C LEU A 153 -61.27 -8.98 22.92
N ASN A 154 -62.01 -9.71 22.09
CA ASN A 154 -62.02 -9.50 20.64
C ASN A 154 -62.58 -8.11 20.30
N ALA A 155 -63.64 -7.64 20.98
CA ALA A 155 -64.16 -6.29 20.75
C ALA A 155 -63.12 -5.17 21.03
N ARG A 156 -62.28 -5.33 22.06
CA ARG A 156 -61.17 -4.39 22.34
C ARG A 156 -60.08 -4.45 21.27
N LEU A 157 -59.70 -5.66 20.87
CA LEU A 157 -58.65 -5.90 19.87
C LEU A 157 -59.10 -5.41 18.48
N HIS A 158 -60.36 -5.67 18.13
CA HIS A 158 -61.03 -5.18 16.93
C HIS A 158 -61.10 -3.66 16.91
N ASN A 159 -61.45 -2.99 18.02
CA ASN A 159 -61.42 -1.52 18.10
C ASN A 159 -60.01 -0.93 17.92
N ALA A 160 -58.97 -1.60 18.45
CA ALA A 160 -57.58 -1.15 18.32
C ALA A 160 -57.01 -1.34 16.90
N LEU A 161 -57.51 -2.34 16.16
CA LEU A 161 -57.04 -2.69 14.83
C LEU A 161 -57.98 -2.23 13.70
N ARG A 162 -59.11 -1.59 14.04
CA ARG A 162 -60.14 -1.15 13.08
C ARG A 162 -59.59 -0.27 11.96
N SER A 163 -58.62 0.61 12.28
CA SER A 163 -57.97 1.47 11.29
C SER A 163 -57.00 0.74 10.36
N LEU A 164 -56.52 -0.45 10.77
CA LEU A 164 -55.62 -1.30 9.97
C LEU A 164 -56.38 -2.37 9.18
N GLN A 165 -57.62 -2.67 9.56
CA GLN A 165 -58.47 -3.67 8.91
C GLN A 165 -59.07 -3.17 7.59
N ASP A 166 -59.18 -1.85 7.40
CA ASP A 166 -59.80 -1.27 6.21
C ASP A 166 -59.04 -1.69 4.93
N GLY A 167 -59.79 -2.14 3.92
CA GLY A 167 -59.27 -2.67 2.65
C GLY A 167 -58.51 -4.01 2.73
N GLN A 168 -58.52 -4.71 3.87
CA GLN A 168 -57.89 -6.03 4.01
C GLN A 168 -58.88 -7.16 3.67
N LYS A 169 -58.37 -8.20 3.00
CA LYS A 169 -59.15 -9.41 2.61
C LYS A 169 -58.97 -10.59 3.57
N VAL A 170 -58.43 -10.36 4.77
CA VAL A 170 -58.21 -11.41 5.77
C VAL A 170 -58.64 -10.89 7.13
N ASP A 171 -59.51 -11.64 7.79
CA ASP A 171 -59.91 -11.38 9.17
C ASP A 171 -59.31 -12.39 10.13
N CYS A 172 -59.03 -11.95 11.36
CA CYS A 172 -58.45 -12.79 12.41
C CYS A 172 -59.32 -12.73 13.66
N TRP A 173 -59.98 -13.84 13.97
CA TRP A 173 -60.94 -13.99 15.04
C TRP A 173 -60.29 -14.62 16.27
N LEU A 174 -60.44 -13.96 17.43
CA LEU A 174 -59.98 -14.49 18.71
C LEU A 174 -61.18 -15.05 19.49
N GLY A 175 -61.29 -16.38 19.52
CA GLY A 175 -62.26 -17.11 20.34
C GLY A 175 -61.72 -17.50 21.72
N ASP A 176 -62.60 -18.08 22.54
CA ASP A 176 -62.23 -18.58 23.87
C ASP A 176 -61.28 -19.77 23.80
N GLY A 177 -61.45 -20.66 22.83
CA GLY A 177 -60.62 -21.86 22.65
C GLY A 177 -59.47 -21.73 21.63
N ALA A 178 -59.61 -20.90 20.59
CA ALA A 178 -58.66 -20.85 19.48
C ALA A 178 -58.64 -19.49 18.76
N VAL A 179 -57.63 -19.30 17.92
CA VAL A 179 -57.57 -18.24 16.91
C VAL A 179 -58.05 -18.80 15.58
N ILE A 180 -58.92 -18.08 14.87
CA ILE A 180 -59.39 -18.50 13.54
C ILE A 180 -59.05 -17.40 12.52
N VAL A 181 -58.29 -17.76 11.50
CA VAL A 181 -57.98 -16.91 10.35
C VAL A 181 -59.03 -17.15 9.28
N ASP A 182 -59.77 -16.12 8.91
CA ASP A 182 -60.84 -16.14 7.90
C ASP A 182 -60.40 -15.32 6.69
N PRO A 183 -59.71 -15.93 5.72
CA PRO A 183 -59.44 -15.29 4.43
C PRO A 183 -60.75 -15.16 3.63
N ASP A 184 -60.91 -14.02 2.95
CA ASP A 184 -62.03 -13.79 2.04
C ASP A 184 -62.07 -14.88 0.95
N GLY A 185 -63.27 -15.32 0.57
CA GLY A 185 -63.46 -16.34 -0.46
C GLY A 185 -62.88 -15.92 -1.81
N ASP A 186 -62.84 -14.62 -2.09
CA ASP A 186 -62.25 -14.08 -3.32
C ASP A 186 -60.73 -14.31 -3.40
N LEU A 187 -60.04 -14.48 -2.26
CA LEU A 187 -58.61 -14.83 -2.26
C LEU A 187 -58.35 -16.24 -2.80
N LEU A 188 -59.35 -17.12 -2.72
CA LEU A 188 -59.26 -18.49 -3.22
C LEU A 188 -59.50 -18.54 -4.75
N LEU A 189 -60.34 -17.64 -5.27
CA LEU A 189 -60.60 -17.48 -6.70
C LEU A 189 -59.49 -16.60 -7.35
N GLN A 190 -58.46 -17.25 -7.90
CA GLN A 190 -57.34 -16.55 -8.56
C GLN A 190 -57.33 -16.76 -10.08
N THR A 191 -58.28 -17.51 -10.62
CA THR A 191 -58.39 -17.81 -12.04
C THR A 191 -59.85 -17.71 -12.51
N GLY A 192 -60.07 -17.04 -13.64
CA GLY A 192 -61.33 -17.07 -14.39
C GLY A 192 -62.48 -16.15 -13.93
N ARG A 193 -62.35 -15.41 -12.81
CA ARG A 193 -63.33 -14.38 -12.39
C ARG A 193 -62.62 -13.12 -11.89
N GLY A 194 -62.62 -12.05 -12.69
CA GLY A 194 -62.00 -10.75 -12.36
C GLY A 194 -60.99 -10.28 -13.40
N THR A 195 -60.52 -9.03 -13.27
CA THR A 195 -59.42 -8.48 -14.09
C THR A 195 -58.09 -9.17 -13.75
N GLU A 196 -57.13 -9.24 -14.69
CA GLU A 196 -55.81 -9.83 -14.45
C GLU A 196 -55.11 -9.25 -13.19
N ASP A 197 -55.20 -7.93 -12.99
CA ASP A 197 -54.63 -7.25 -11.81
C ASP A 197 -55.25 -7.71 -10.49
N GLN A 198 -56.56 -7.99 -10.47
CA GLN A 198 -57.27 -8.49 -9.28
C GLN A 198 -56.86 -9.93 -8.96
N ASN A 199 -56.69 -10.77 -9.99
CA ASN A 199 -56.24 -12.15 -9.83
C ASN A 199 -54.80 -12.20 -9.28
N GLU A 200 -53.91 -11.38 -9.83
CA GLU A 200 -52.52 -11.25 -9.36
C GLU A 200 -52.45 -10.66 -7.95
N GLN A 201 -53.27 -9.65 -7.63
CA GLN A 201 -53.41 -9.11 -6.27
C GLN A 201 -53.82 -10.21 -5.29
N ASN A 202 -54.89 -10.96 -5.60
CA ASN A 202 -55.40 -12.03 -4.72
C ASN A 202 -54.35 -13.14 -4.52
N ALA A 203 -53.63 -13.54 -5.58
CA ALA A 203 -52.56 -14.53 -5.50
C ALA A 203 -51.41 -14.08 -4.59
N ARG A 204 -51.01 -12.81 -4.66
CA ARG A 204 -49.96 -12.25 -3.80
C ARG A 204 -50.39 -12.13 -2.34
N LEU A 205 -51.61 -11.68 -2.08
CA LEU A 205 -52.16 -11.59 -0.71
C LEU A 205 -52.31 -12.98 -0.07
N TRP A 206 -52.70 -13.99 -0.87
CA TRP A 206 -52.76 -15.39 -0.45
C TRP A 206 -51.38 -15.95 -0.08
N ARG A 207 -50.40 -15.83 -0.98
CA ARG A 207 -49.02 -16.27 -0.70
C ARG A 207 -48.41 -15.54 0.50
N HIS A 208 -48.69 -14.24 0.61
CA HIS A 208 -48.23 -13.41 1.72
C HIS A 208 -48.77 -13.91 3.06
N LEU A 209 -50.07 -14.23 3.15
CA LEU A 209 -50.69 -14.78 4.36
C LEU A 209 -49.98 -16.07 4.82
N LEU A 210 -49.75 -17.01 3.90
CA LEU A 210 -49.09 -18.28 4.20
C LEU A 210 -47.64 -18.08 4.66
N THR A 211 -46.89 -17.23 3.94
CA THR A 211 -45.52 -16.85 4.30
C THR A 211 -45.48 -16.18 5.68
N TRP A 212 -46.46 -15.32 5.97
CA TRP A 212 -46.57 -14.63 7.24
C TRP A 212 -46.81 -15.60 8.40
N LEU A 213 -47.72 -16.57 8.23
CA LEU A 213 -47.96 -17.63 9.21
C LEU A 213 -46.71 -18.48 9.46
N LYS A 214 -46.01 -18.89 8.40
CA LYS A 214 -44.75 -19.64 8.46
C LYS A 214 -43.66 -18.89 9.23
N THR A 215 -43.54 -17.58 9.04
CA THR A 215 -42.49 -16.77 9.67
C THR A 215 -42.75 -16.45 11.14
N HIS A 216 -44.01 -16.16 11.48
CA HIS A 216 -44.44 -15.78 12.84
C HIS A 216 -44.74 -16.98 13.73
N ARG A 217 -45.15 -18.11 13.14
CA ARG A 217 -45.41 -19.39 13.82
C ARG A 217 -44.60 -20.57 13.25
N ARG A 218 -43.27 -20.42 13.19
CA ARG A 218 -42.31 -21.41 12.62
C ARG A 218 -42.48 -22.88 13.02
N ARG A 219 -42.85 -23.19 14.28
CA ARG A 219 -43.02 -24.58 14.77
C ARG A 219 -44.32 -25.24 14.28
N GLN A 220 -45.45 -24.57 14.49
CA GLN A 220 -46.80 -25.00 14.09
C GLN A 220 -47.56 -23.77 13.55
N PRO A 221 -47.46 -23.47 12.23
CA PRO A 221 -48.14 -22.34 11.62
C PRO A 221 -49.66 -22.36 11.82
N LEU A 222 -50.27 -23.52 11.59
CA LEU A 222 -51.69 -23.80 11.82
C LEU A 222 -51.83 -25.14 12.58
N ASN A 223 -52.99 -25.31 13.22
CA ASN A 223 -53.38 -26.49 13.99
C ASN A 223 -54.51 -27.29 13.31
N GLY A 224 -55.13 -26.74 12.26
CA GLY A 224 -56.13 -27.42 11.43
C GLY A 224 -56.78 -26.48 10.43
N LEU A 225 -57.50 -27.06 9.47
CA LEU A 225 -58.27 -26.35 8.44
C LEU A 225 -59.76 -26.68 8.60
N ILE A 226 -60.61 -25.66 8.49
CA ILE A 226 -62.07 -25.83 8.50
C ILE A 226 -62.56 -25.47 7.10
N LEU A 227 -62.99 -26.47 6.35
CA LEU A 227 -63.47 -26.31 4.98
C LEU A 227 -65.00 -26.20 4.97
N THR A 228 -65.55 -25.10 4.50
CA THR A 228 -67.00 -24.93 4.32
C THR A 228 -67.42 -25.17 2.87
N LEU A 229 -68.39 -26.05 2.66
CA LEU A 229 -68.98 -26.34 1.35
C LEU A 229 -70.49 -26.06 1.40
N ASP A 230 -70.99 -25.23 0.49
CA ASP A 230 -72.42 -24.95 0.39
C ASP A 230 -73.16 -26.13 -0.24
N LEU A 231 -73.99 -26.81 0.55
CA LEU A 231 -74.73 -27.98 0.08
C LEU A 231 -75.79 -27.62 -0.98
N GLY A 232 -76.42 -26.45 -0.85
CA GLY A 232 -77.41 -25.95 -1.80
C GLY A 232 -76.79 -25.50 -3.12
N GLU A 233 -75.57 -24.96 -3.09
CA GLU A 233 -74.81 -24.65 -4.31
C GLU A 233 -74.33 -25.93 -4.99
N LEU A 234 -73.78 -26.90 -4.24
CA LEU A 234 -73.36 -28.20 -4.77
C LEU A 234 -74.51 -28.97 -5.45
N ALA A 235 -75.72 -28.88 -4.88
CA ALA A 235 -76.92 -29.45 -5.47
C ALA A 235 -77.32 -28.78 -6.79
N ARG A 236 -77.07 -27.47 -6.92
CA ARG A 236 -77.41 -26.65 -8.11
C ARG A 236 -76.39 -26.77 -9.24
N MET A 237 -75.12 -26.95 -8.91
CA MET A 237 -74.01 -27.00 -9.87
C MET A 237 -74.09 -28.22 -10.80
N GLY A 238 -73.74 -28.02 -12.07
CA GLY A 238 -73.49 -29.13 -13.00
C GLY A 238 -72.20 -29.90 -12.69
N THR A 239 -71.99 -31.04 -13.35
CA THR A 239 -70.80 -31.89 -13.14
C THR A 239 -69.48 -31.13 -13.38
N SER A 240 -69.36 -30.41 -14.49
CA SER A 240 -68.16 -29.62 -14.82
C SER A 240 -67.88 -28.49 -13.83
N ALA A 241 -68.93 -27.79 -13.38
CA ALA A 241 -68.80 -26.71 -12.39
C ALA A 241 -68.35 -27.23 -11.02
N ARG A 242 -68.86 -28.41 -10.60
CA ARG A 242 -68.42 -29.06 -9.36
C ARG A 242 -66.95 -29.47 -9.43
N HIS A 243 -66.52 -30.13 -10.51
CA HIS A 243 -65.11 -30.46 -10.71
C HIS A 243 -64.23 -29.21 -10.66
N ALA A 244 -64.61 -28.12 -11.35
CA ALA A 244 -63.85 -26.87 -11.33
C ALA A 244 -63.74 -26.28 -9.90
N SER A 245 -64.83 -26.32 -9.13
CA SER A 245 -64.82 -25.85 -7.73
C SER A 245 -63.92 -26.68 -6.82
N ALA A 246 -63.94 -28.02 -6.99
CA ALA A 246 -63.06 -28.93 -6.26
C ALA A 246 -61.58 -28.71 -6.60
N GLN A 247 -61.27 -28.45 -7.87
CA GLN A 247 -59.91 -28.14 -8.33
C GLN A 247 -59.39 -26.83 -7.74
N VAL A 248 -60.21 -25.77 -7.67
CA VAL A 248 -59.80 -24.50 -7.03
C VAL A 248 -59.46 -24.72 -5.55
N LEU A 249 -60.30 -25.43 -4.81
CA LEU A 249 -60.04 -25.72 -3.39
C LEU A 249 -58.82 -26.61 -3.20
N ARG A 250 -58.62 -27.58 -4.09
CA ARG A 250 -57.41 -28.42 -4.13
C ARG A 250 -56.14 -27.61 -4.32
N THR A 251 -56.09 -26.72 -5.32
CA THR A 251 -54.92 -25.86 -5.56
C THR A 251 -54.59 -25.03 -4.31
N ARG A 252 -55.60 -24.56 -3.57
CA ARG A 252 -55.37 -23.79 -2.33
C ARG A 252 -54.87 -24.65 -1.18
N LEU A 253 -55.32 -25.90 -1.08
CA LEU A 253 -54.73 -26.85 -0.15
C LEU A 253 -53.27 -27.14 -0.51
N MET A 254 -52.94 -27.33 -1.79
CA MET A 254 -51.56 -27.52 -2.25
C MET A 254 -50.68 -26.33 -1.87
N ASP A 255 -51.14 -25.09 -2.11
CA ASP A 255 -50.40 -23.87 -1.70
C ASP A 255 -50.09 -23.89 -0.19
N ILE A 256 -51.05 -24.32 0.64
CA ILE A 256 -50.88 -24.42 2.10
C ILE A 256 -49.87 -25.51 2.46
N ALA A 257 -49.94 -26.68 1.82
CA ALA A 257 -49.02 -27.78 2.06
C ALA A 257 -47.58 -27.39 1.71
N ASP A 258 -47.38 -26.77 0.54
CA ASP A 258 -46.06 -26.37 0.04
C ASP A 258 -45.42 -25.30 0.91
N GLU A 259 -46.18 -24.28 1.30
CA GLU A 259 -45.61 -23.15 2.04
C GLU A 259 -45.37 -23.51 3.52
N LEU A 260 -46.31 -24.18 4.18
CA LEU A 260 -46.26 -24.45 5.63
C LEU A 260 -45.50 -25.74 5.98
N GLN A 261 -45.49 -26.73 5.07
CA GLN A 261 -44.87 -28.06 5.26
C GLN A 261 -45.26 -28.73 6.58
N THR A 262 -46.55 -28.65 6.91
CA THR A 262 -47.16 -29.18 8.14
C THR A 262 -48.30 -30.11 7.79
N ARG A 263 -48.42 -31.23 8.51
CA ARG A 263 -49.61 -32.08 8.43
C ARG A 263 -50.76 -31.42 9.18
N LEU A 264 -51.87 -31.14 8.51
CA LEU A 264 -52.99 -30.36 9.06
C LEU A 264 -54.31 -31.14 8.98
N PRO A 265 -55.02 -31.35 10.10
CA PRO A 265 -56.35 -31.96 10.07
C PRO A 265 -57.35 -31.07 9.34
N VAL A 266 -58.17 -31.65 8.46
CA VAL A 266 -59.23 -30.94 7.71
C VAL A 266 -60.60 -31.33 8.23
N TYR A 267 -61.38 -30.35 8.68
CA TYR A 267 -62.77 -30.52 9.13
C TYR A 267 -63.70 -29.96 8.06
N VAL A 268 -64.53 -30.80 7.45
CA VAL A 268 -65.45 -30.36 6.39
C VAL A 268 -66.81 -30.04 7.01
N VAL A 269 -67.33 -28.86 6.70
CA VAL A 269 -68.62 -28.37 7.16
C VAL A 269 -69.52 -28.10 5.95
N LEU A 270 -70.55 -28.93 5.77
CA LEU A 270 -71.60 -28.72 4.79
C LEU A 270 -72.57 -27.67 5.33
N THR A 271 -72.57 -26.50 4.71
CA THR A 271 -73.41 -25.36 5.09
C THR A 271 -74.69 -25.32 4.27
N HIS A 272 -75.66 -24.54 4.74
CA HIS A 272 -76.92 -24.26 4.03
C HIS A 272 -77.79 -25.49 3.73
N ILE A 273 -77.83 -26.49 4.63
CA ILE A 273 -78.74 -27.65 4.48
C ILE A 273 -80.22 -27.23 4.41
N ASP A 274 -80.57 -26.09 5.01
CA ASP A 274 -81.90 -25.48 4.97
C ASP A 274 -82.36 -25.07 3.57
N THR A 275 -81.43 -24.87 2.63
CA THR A 275 -81.76 -24.54 1.24
C THR A 275 -82.36 -25.71 0.48
N LEU A 276 -82.26 -26.94 0.98
CA LEU A 276 -82.92 -28.09 0.38
C LEU A 276 -84.41 -28.05 0.69
N HIS A 277 -85.24 -28.17 -0.35
CA HIS A 277 -86.69 -28.15 -0.18
C HIS A 277 -87.16 -29.27 0.78
N GLY A 278 -87.95 -28.92 1.79
CA GLY A 278 -88.45 -29.84 2.84
C GLY A 278 -87.55 -29.97 4.08
N ALA A 279 -86.31 -29.48 4.07
CA ALA A 279 -85.38 -29.58 5.20
C ALA A 279 -85.88 -28.79 6.44
N GLY A 280 -86.37 -27.56 6.22
CA GLY A 280 -86.83 -26.70 7.30
C GLY A 280 -88.00 -27.27 8.08
N ASP A 281 -88.98 -27.87 7.39
CA ASP A 281 -90.16 -28.47 8.02
C ASP A 281 -89.83 -29.78 8.74
N PHE A 282 -88.78 -30.47 8.29
CA PHE A 282 -88.25 -31.65 8.96
C PHE A 282 -87.50 -31.28 10.26
N PHE A 283 -86.53 -30.38 10.19
CA PHE A 283 -85.67 -30.04 11.33
C PHE A 283 -86.33 -29.12 12.37
N ARG A 284 -87.32 -28.30 12.00
CA ARG A 284 -88.08 -27.49 12.97
C ARG A 284 -88.88 -28.32 13.96
N LYS A 285 -89.27 -29.55 13.59
CA LYS A 285 -89.99 -30.48 14.47
C LYS A 285 -89.09 -31.08 15.56
N LEU A 286 -87.77 -30.95 15.44
CA LEU A 286 -86.82 -31.39 16.46
C LEU A 286 -86.79 -30.42 17.63
N ASP A 287 -86.58 -30.97 18.82
CA ASP A 287 -86.40 -30.20 20.05
C ASP A 287 -85.11 -29.34 20.00
N ALA A 288 -85.03 -28.36 20.90
CA ALA A 288 -83.92 -27.41 20.90
C ALA A 288 -82.57 -28.06 21.25
N GLN A 289 -82.55 -29.16 22.00
CA GLN A 289 -81.32 -29.85 22.38
C GLN A 289 -80.77 -30.66 21.19
N THR A 290 -81.63 -31.41 20.48
CA THR A 290 -81.23 -32.14 19.26
C THR A 290 -80.82 -31.19 18.12
N ARG A 291 -81.44 -30.01 18.01
CA ARG A 291 -80.96 -28.99 17.05
C ARG A 291 -79.60 -28.39 17.41
N GLN A 292 -79.15 -28.52 18.66
CA GLN A 292 -77.84 -28.03 19.10
C GLN A 292 -76.77 -29.13 19.13
N SER A 293 -77.16 -30.41 19.06
CA SER A 293 -76.23 -31.53 18.97
C SER A 293 -75.50 -31.55 17.62
N LEU A 294 -74.30 -32.11 17.59
CA LEU A 294 -73.53 -32.27 16.36
C LEU A 294 -74.21 -33.25 15.41
N LEU A 295 -74.41 -32.85 14.15
CA LEU A 295 -74.87 -33.73 13.07
C LEU A 295 -73.74 -33.95 12.08
N GLY A 296 -73.22 -35.17 12.00
CA GLY A 296 -72.09 -35.52 11.14
C GLY A 296 -71.33 -36.76 11.63
N VAL A 297 -70.21 -37.03 10.97
CA VAL A 297 -69.30 -38.14 11.30
C VAL A 297 -67.88 -37.61 11.51
N SER A 298 -67.22 -38.07 12.57
CA SER A 298 -65.79 -37.87 12.82
C SER A 298 -65.04 -39.15 12.49
N PHE A 299 -64.05 -39.08 11.62
CA PHE A 299 -63.32 -40.26 11.13
C PHE A 299 -62.23 -40.73 12.10
N SER A 300 -61.74 -41.96 11.95
CA SER A 300 -60.61 -42.47 12.75
C SER A 300 -59.30 -41.71 12.44
N PRO A 301 -58.45 -41.41 13.46
CA PRO A 301 -57.19 -40.67 13.26
C PRO A 301 -55.99 -41.54 12.83
N ASP A 302 -56.17 -42.83 12.52
CA ASP A 302 -55.06 -43.77 12.28
C ASP A 302 -54.31 -43.48 10.95
N PRO A 303 -53.00 -43.16 10.99
CA PRO A 303 -52.22 -42.80 9.80
C PRO A 303 -51.96 -43.96 8.83
N ALA A 304 -52.25 -45.21 9.19
CA ALA A 304 -52.08 -46.36 8.30
C ALA A 304 -53.21 -46.51 7.26
N GLU A 305 -54.36 -45.84 7.46
CA GLU A 305 -55.58 -46.02 6.65
C GLU A 305 -56.07 -44.70 6.05
N THR A 306 -55.19 -43.94 5.38
CA THR A 306 -55.46 -42.58 4.86
C THR A 306 -56.60 -42.47 3.81
N THR A 307 -57.13 -43.58 3.31
CA THR A 307 -58.30 -43.63 2.40
C THR A 307 -59.58 -44.17 3.04
N ALA A 308 -59.60 -44.47 4.35
CA ALA A 308 -60.76 -45.05 5.03
C ALA A 308 -61.96 -44.08 5.20
N TRP A 309 -61.73 -42.76 5.10
CA TRP A 309 -62.77 -41.75 5.31
C TRP A 309 -63.95 -41.86 4.33
N SER A 310 -63.72 -42.33 3.09
CA SER A 310 -64.81 -42.47 2.11
C SER A 310 -65.78 -43.60 2.46
N GLY A 311 -65.26 -44.71 3.00
CA GLY A 311 -66.09 -45.84 3.43
C GLY A 311 -66.84 -45.55 4.74
N GLU A 312 -66.18 -44.88 5.70
CA GLU A 312 -66.84 -44.40 6.92
C GLU A 312 -67.94 -43.37 6.60
N LEU A 313 -67.73 -42.50 5.61
CA LEU A 313 -68.73 -41.55 5.13
C LEU A 313 -69.93 -42.26 4.50
N GLU A 314 -69.69 -43.24 3.63
CA GLU A 314 -70.74 -44.02 2.98
C GLU A 314 -71.61 -44.74 4.03
N THR A 315 -70.96 -45.39 5.00
CA THR A 315 -71.63 -46.06 6.12
C THR A 315 -72.47 -45.09 6.95
N PHE A 316 -71.92 -43.91 7.28
CA PHE A 316 -72.66 -42.87 8.00
C PHE A 316 -73.87 -42.38 7.19
N TRP A 317 -73.69 -42.10 5.90
CA TRP A 317 -74.73 -41.54 5.05
C TRP A 317 -75.89 -42.52 4.85
N ASP A 318 -75.58 -43.81 4.65
CA ASP A 318 -76.56 -44.88 4.52
C ASP A 318 -77.31 -45.13 5.84
N LEU A 319 -76.61 -45.11 6.98
CA LEU A 319 -77.22 -45.22 8.30
C LEU A 319 -78.11 -44.01 8.61
N TRP A 320 -77.66 -42.80 8.27
CA TRP A 320 -78.43 -41.58 8.45
C TRP A 320 -79.70 -41.60 7.58
N LEU A 321 -79.57 -41.96 6.30
CA LEU A 321 -80.70 -42.12 5.39
C LEU A 321 -81.68 -43.20 5.83
N SER A 322 -81.20 -44.37 6.26
CA SER A 322 -82.07 -45.46 6.71
C SER A 322 -82.83 -45.09 7.98
N GLN A 323 -82.20 -44.42 8.94
CA GLN A 323 -82.86 -43.88 10.13
C GLN A 323 -83.91 -42.81 9.78
N LEU A 324 -83.58 -41.89 8.87
CA LEU A 324 -84.53 -40.87 8.40
C LEU A 324 -85.71 -41.47 7.62
N ASN A 325 -85.46 -42.48 6.78
CA ASN A 325 -86.50 -43.21 6.05
C ASN A 325 -87.41 -44.00 7.01
N ALA A 326 -86.85 -44.60 8.06
CA ALA A 326 -87.62 -45.26 9.12
C ALA A 326 -88.44 -44.27 9.96
N ALA A 327 -87.88 -43.09 10.25
CA ALA A 327 -88.60 -42.01 10.92
C ALA A 327 -89.74 -41.46 10.04
N LEU A 328 -89.52 -41.33 8.73
CA LEU A 328 -90.55 -40.92 7.78
C LEU A 328 -91.67 -41.97 7.66
N SER A 329 -91.33 -43.26 7.60
CA SER A 329 -92.34 -44.34 7.55
C SER A 329 -93.15 -44.40 8.84
N ALA A 330 -92.51 -44.26 10.02
CA ALA A 330 -93.20 -44.16 11.30
C ALA A 330 -94.12 -42.93 11.36
N ALA A 331 -93.65 -41.77 10.87
CA ALA A 331 -94.42 -40.53 10.80
C ALA A 331 -95.62 -40.62 9.84
N LEU A 332 -95.47 -41.34 8.71
CA LEU A 332 -96.54 -41.63 7.75
C LEU A 332 -97.64 -42.51 8.36
N LEU A 333 -97.27 -43.47 9.21
CA LEU A 333 -98.21 -44.40 9.84
C LEU A 333 -99.00 -43.78 11.01
N HIS A 334 -98.49 -42.72 11.66
CA HIS A 334 -99.06 -42.15 12.89
C HIS A 334 -99.58 -40.70 12.74
N SER A 335 -99.55 -40.09 11.55
CA SER A 335 -100.02 -38.70 11.38
C SER A 335 -101.52 -38.60 11.06
N PRO A 336 -102.32 -37.79 11.80
CA PRO A 336 -103.73 -37.54 11.50
C PRO A 336 -103.98 -36.38 10.49
N SER A 337 -102.95 -35.87 9.81
CA SER A 337 -103.05 -34.72 8.90
C SER A 337 -103.33 -35.10 7.44
N GLN A 338 -104.26 -34.40 6.78
CA GLN A 338 -104.67 -34.61 5.37
C GLN A 338 -103.63 -34.18 4.31
N THR A 339 -102.46 -33.67 4.70
CA THR A 339 -101.39 -33.29 3.77
C THR A 339 -100.36 -34.41 3.65
N PRO A 340 -100.08 -34.93 2.43
CA PRO A 340 -99.07 -35.95 2.26
C PRO A 340 -97.69 -35.39 2.64
N PRO A 341 -96.81 -36.15 3.31
CA PRO A 341 -95.45 -35.71 3.63
C PRO A 341 -94.54 -35.80 2.40
N THR A 342 -95.00 -35.22 1.30
CA THR A 342 -94.29 -35.13 0.01
C THR A 342 -92.99 -34.36 0.18
N ASP A 343 -92.98 -33.29 0.98
CA ASP A 343 -91.80 -32.44 1.16
C ASP A 343 -90.70 -33.15 1.96
N ALA A 344 -91.07 -33.91 2.99
CA ALA A 344 -90.13 -34.74 3.74
C ALA A 344 -89.57 -35.87 2.84
N PHE A 345 -90.41 -36.50 2.02
CA PHE A 345 -89.96 -37.49 1.04
C PHE A 345 -89.00 -36.89 0.01
N LEU A 346 -89.32 -35.73 -0.57
CA LEU A 346 -88.47 -35.01 -1.53
C LEU A 346 -87.13 -34.64 -0.90
N PHE A 347 -87.12 -34.16 0.34
CA PHE A 347 -85.91 -33.88 1.09
C PHE A 347 -85.03 -35.13 1.23
N LEU A 348 -85.59 -36.28 1.64
CA LEU A 348 -84.82 -37.53 1.77
C LEU A 348 -84.27 -38.03 0.44
N ARG A 349 -85.01 -37.87 -0.67
CA ARG A 349 -84.51 -38.26 -2.01
C ARG A 349 -83.41 -37.36 -2.51
N GLN A 350 -83.50 -36.05 -2.26
CA GLN A 350 -82.42 -35.11 -2.55
C GLN A 350 -81.16 -35.44 -1.73
N LEU A 351 -81.33 -35.73 -0.45
CA LEU A 351 -80.24 -36.12 0.45
C LEU A 351 -79.56 -37.42 0.00
N ALA A 352 -80.32 -38.40 -0.50
CA ALA A 352 -79.77 -39.62 -1.09
C ALA A 352 -78.90 -39.34 -2.34
N GLY A 353 -79.33 -38.44 -3.23
CA GLY A 353 -78.53 -38.06 -4.40
C GLY A 353 -77.25 -37.30 -4.05
N LEU A 354 -77.28 -36.51 -2.97
CA LEU A 354 -76.16 -35.66 -2.55
C LEU A 354 -74.95 -36.43 -2.03
N GLN A 355 -75.12 -37.67 -1.56
CA GLN A 355 -74.03 -38.56 -1.14
C GLN A 355 -72.94 -38.62 -2.21
N SER A 356 -73.33 -38.93 -3.44
CA SER A 356 -72.42 -39.04 -4.58
C SER A 356 -71.73 -37.71 -4.89
N PHE A 357 -72.44 -36.58 -4.80
CA PHE A 357 -71.88 -35.26 -5.10
C PHE A 357 -70.86 -34.83 -4.04
N VAL A 358 -71.14 -35.06 -2.76
CA VAL A 358 -70.21 -34.77 -1.66
C VAL A 358 -68.98 -35.68 -1.74
N GLN A 359 -69.17 -36.98 -1.97
CA GLN A 359 -68.08 -37.94 -2.07
C GLN A 359 -67.16 -37.62 -3.25
N THR A 360 -67.71 -37.36 -4.45
CA THR A 360 -66.90 -36.98 -5.63
C THR A 360 -66.18 -35.65 -5.43
N THR A 361 -66.85 -34.65 -4.86
CA THR A 361 -66.22 -33.33 -4.63
C THR A 361 -65.04 -33.44 -3.65
N LEU A 362 -65.20 -34.22 -2.57
CA LEU A 362 -64.13 -34.46 -1.60
C LEU A 362 -63.01 -35.31 -2.18
N SER A 363 -63.33 -36.35 -2.95
CA SER A 363 -62.31 -37.18 -3.60
C SER A 363 -61.50 -36.35 -4.59
N ASP A 364 -62.14 -35.51 -5.40
CA ASP A 364 -61.44 -34.66 -6.38
C ASP A 364 -60.55 -33.63 -5.70
N MET A 365 -61.04 -33.05 -4.61
CA MET A 365 -60.33 -32.05 -3.83
C MET A 365 -59.10 -32.64 -3.12
N LEU A 366 -59.16 -33.90 -2.70
CA LEU A 366 -58.16 -34.54 -1.83
C LEU A 366 -57.38 -35.69 -2.50
N ALA A 367 -57.60 -35.98 -3.79
CA ALA A 367 -56.98 -37.12 -4.46
C ALA A 367 -55.44 -37.02 -4.57
N GLY A 368 -54.70 -38.10 -4.28
CA GLY A 368 -53.24 -38.19 -4.48
C GLY A 368 -52.43 -38.44 -3.20
N GLU A 369 -51.09 -38.43 -3.31
CA GLU A 369 -50.15 -38.61 -2.18
C GLU A 369 -50.28 -37.52 -1.09
N GLU A 370 -51.01 -36.44 -1.39
CA GLU A 370 -51.33 -35.31 -0.52
C GLU A 370 -52.31 -35.64 0.62
N THR A 371 -53.01 -36.77 0.54
CA THR A 371 -53.85 -37.31 1.63
C THR A 371 -53.06 -37.49 2.94
N ALA A 372 -51.75 -37.74 2.84
CA ALA A 372 -50.86 -37.86 4.00
C ALA A 372 -50.54 -36.51 4.68
N VAL A 373 -50.78 -35.38 3.99
CA VAL A 373 -50.56 -34.03 4.52
C VAL A 373 -51.86 -33.46 5.10
N PHE A 374 -53.02 -33.82 4.52
CA PHE A 374 -54.34 -33.35 4.92
C PHE A 374 -55.29 -34.48 5.36
N PRO A 375 -55.12 -35.04 6.57
CA PRO A 375 -56.07 -36.04 7.08
C PRO A 375 -57.45 -35.40 7.30
N VAL A 376 -58.46 -35.94 6.62
CA VAL A 376 -59.87 -35.54 6.84
C VAL A 376 -60.33 -36.07 8.19
N ARG A 377 -60.74 -35.19 9.09
CA ARG A 377 -61.16 -35.55 10.46
C ARG A 377 -62.66 -35.79 10.60
N GLY A 378 -63.47 -35.28 9.69
CA GLY A 378 -64.91 -35.50 9.70
C GLY A 378 -65.67 -34.55 8.81
N ILE A 379 -66.94 -34.89 8.60
CA ILE A 379 -67.90 -34.12 7.80
C ILE A 379 -69.10 -33.81 8.69
N TYR A 380 -69.43 -32.53 8.78
CA TYR A 380 -70.47 -32.02 9.67
C TYR A 380 -71.47 -31.16 8.90
N LEU A 381 -72.74 -31.23 9.27
CA LEU A 381 -73.79 -30.45 8.64
C LEU A 381 -74.16 -29.25 9.50
N SER A 382 -74.51 -28.16 8.83
CA SER A 382 -74.78 -26.89 9.48
C SER A 382 -75.81 -26.06 8.75
N SER A 383 -76.64 -25.36 9.54
CA SER A 383 -77.47 -24.26 9.05
C SER A 383 -77.52 -23.16 10.11
N VAL A 384 -77.43 -21.90 9.66
CA VAL A 384 -77.29 -20.73 10.55
C VAL A 384 -78.33 -19.66 10.25
N TYR A 385 -78.56 -19.39 8.96
CA TYR A 385 -79.58 -18.45 8.49
C TYR A 385 -80.48 -19.19 7.52
N GLN A 386 -81.76 -19.34 7.88
CA GLN A 386 -82.75 -19.99 7.02
C GLN A 386 -83.36 -18.98 6.05
N GLN A 387 -82.59 -18.59 5.02
CA GLN A 387 -82.94 -17.51 4.08
C GLN A 387 -82.69 -17.94 2.63
N GLY A 388 -83.57 -17.53 1.72
CA GLY A 388 -83.43 -17.77 0.28
C GLY A 388 -84.56 -18.60 -0.33
N VAL A 389 -84.44 -18.89 -1.63
CA VAL A 389 -85.40 -19.76 -2.35
C VAL A 389 -84.91 -21.20 -2.20
N PRO A 390 -85.73 -22.12 -1.66
CA PRO A 390 -85.34 -23.51 -1.54
C PRO A 390 -85.15 -24.13 -2.93
N PHE A 391 -84.13 -24.97 -3.03
CA PHE A 391 -83.81 -25.73 -4.22
C PHE A 391 -84.31 -27.17 -4.07
N ASP A 392 -85.00 -27.67 -5.09
CA ASP A 392 -85.33 -29.08 -5.21
C ASP A 392 -84.61 -29.69 -6.41
N GLY A 393 -83.55 -30.46 -6.12
CA GLY A 393 -82.79 -31.15 -7.16
C GLY A 393 -83.55 -32.33 -7.77
N PHE A 394 -84.42 -32.99 -7.02
CA PHE A 394 -85.15 -34.19 -7.44
C PHE A 394 -86.30 -33.85 -8.37
N SER A 395 -87.14 -32.86 -8.02
CA SER A 395 -88.22 -32.39 -8.88
C SER A 395 -87.67 -31.83 -10.19
N ARG A 396 -86.55 -31.08 -10.13
CA ARG A 396 -85.88 -30.51 -11.30
C ARG A 396 -85.26 -31.57 -12.20
N ALA A 397 -84.56 -32.56 -11.64
CA ALA A 397 -84.01 -33.66 -12.42
C ALA A 397 -85.11 -34.48 -13.11
N THR A 398 -86.22 -34.72 -12.40
CA THR A 398 -87.40 -35.42 -12.93
C THR A 398 -88.08 -34.59 -14.03
N ALA A 399 -88.31 -33.30 -13.79
CA ALA A 399 -88.88 -32.39 -14.77
C ALA A 399 -88.03 -32.31 -16.05
N ARG A 400 -86.70 -32.25 -15.93
CA ARG A 400 -85.80 -32.29 -17.10
C ARG A 400 -85.83 -33.63 -17.85
N ARG A 401 -85.80 -34.75 -17.13
CA ARG A 401 -85.81 -36.10 -17.73
C ARG A 401 -87.09 -36.37 -18.52
N TYR A 402 -88.24 -35.94 -17.99
CA TYR A 402 -89.56 -36.13 -18.61
C TYR A 402 -90.07 -34.89 -19.38
N ARG A 403 -89.25 -33.85 -19.51
CA ARG A 403 -89.57 -32.55 -20.15
C ARG A 403 -90.84 -31.87 -19.59
N LEU A 404 -91.07 -31.95 -18.29
CA LEU A 404 -92.13 -31.24 -17.57
C LEU A 404 -91.66 -29.81 -17.17
N THR A 405 -92.60 -28.93 -16.86
CA THR A 405 -92.32 -27.58 -16.34
C THR A 405 -91.72 -27.66 -14.93
N GLU A 406 -90.64 -26.90 -14.66
CA GLU A 406 -90.03 -26.83 -13.32
C GLU A 406 -90.99 -26.15 -12.32
N ALA A 407 -91.11 -26.69 -11.11
CA ALA A 407 -91.96 -26.13 -10.05
C ALA A 407 -91.34 -24.83 -9.47
N ALA A 408 -92.18 -23.82 -9.24
CA ALA A 408 -91.76 -22.56 -8.62
C ALA A 408 -91.95 -22.61 -7.10
N TYR A 409 -90.91 -22.28 -6.33
CA TYR A 409 -90.93 -22.28 -4.87
C TYR A 409 -90.90 -20.85 -4.30
N SER A 410 -91.57 -20.64 -3.16
CA SER A 410 -91.56 -19.34 -2.46
C SER A 410 -90.31 -19.17 -1.60
N ALA A 411 -89.81 -17.94 -1.51
CA ALA A 411 -88.65 -17.62 -0.66
C ALA A 411 -88.98 -17.79 0.84
N MET A 412 -88.05 -18.39 1.58
CA MET A 412 -88.13 -18.53 3.04
C MET A 412 -87.95 -17.17 3.73
N ARG A 413 -88.83 -16.84 4.68
CA ARG A 413 -88.70 -15.64 5.53
C ARG A 413 -87.72 -15.93 6.67
N GLY A 414 -86.63 -15.17 6.71
CA GLY A 414 -85.43 -15.46 7.49
C GLY A 414 -85.58 -15.52 9.00
N GLU A 415 -85.53 -16.75 9.53
CA GLU A 415 -85.23 -17.01 10.94
C GLU A 415 -83.72 -17.29 11.10
N SER A 416 -83.11 -16.78 12.18
CA SER A 416 -81.67 -17.00 12.49
C SER A 416 -81.51 -18.08 13.56
N SER A 417 -82.05 -19.28 13.31
CA SER A 417 -81.91 -20.39 14.25
C SER A 417 -80.68 -21.24 13.91
N VAL A 418 -79.82 -21.50 14.90
CA VAL A 418 -78.57 -22.26 14.68
C VAL A 418 -78.87 -23.75 14.78
N TRP A 419 -78.67 -24.50 13.70
CA TRP A 419 -78.83 -25.95 13.65
C TRP A 419 -77.47 -26.65 13.50
N PHE A 420 -77.20 -27.58 14.42
CA PHE A 420 -76.12 -28.58 14.39
C PHE A 420 -74.66 -28.10 14.48
N VAL A 421 -74.41 -26.81 14.76
CA VAL A 421 -73.04 -26.24 14.78
C VAL A 421 -72.48 -25.97 16.18
N ARG A 422 -73.35 -25.75 17.19
CA ARG A 422 -72.92 -25.16 18.48
C ARG A 422 -71.86 -25.99 19.21
N GLN A 423 -71.89 -27.31 19.07
CA GLN A 423 -70.92 -28.24 19.67
C GLN A 423 -69.72 -28.56 18.78
N LEU A 424 -69.71 -28.16 17.50
CA LEU A 424 -68.65 -28.50 16.54
C LEU A 424 -67.27 -27.99 16.98
N PHE A 425 -67.17 -26.70 17.26
CA PHE A 425 -65.89 -26.06 17.57
C PHE A 425 -65.36 -26.46 18.95
N THR A 426 -66.20 -26.39 19.98
CA THR A 426 -65.80 -26.69 21.36
C THR A 426 -65.70 -28.19 21.65
N GLY A 427 -66.49 -29.02 20.97
CA GLY A 427 -66.55 -30.46 21.21
C GLY A 427 -65.58 -31.27 20.34
N VAL A 428 -65.26 -30.81 19.13
CA VAL A 428 -64.46 -31.60 18.16
C VAL A 428 -63.23 -30.85 17.68
N VAL A 429 -63.39 -29.66 17.08
CA VAL A 429 -62.28 -28.98 16.38
C VAL A 429 -61.17 -28.54 17.33
N PHE A 430 -61.50 -27.85 18.44
CA PHE A 430 -60.49 -27.32 19.36
C PHE A 430 -59.78 -28.38 20.23
N PRO A 431 -60.46 -29.40 20.78
CA PRO A 431 -59.79 -30.47 21.53
C PRO A 431 -58.74 -31.24 20.72
N GLU A 432 -58.94 -31.36 19.41
CA GLU A 432 -58.04 -32.07 18.49
C GLU A 432 -56.83 -31.22 17.99
N ALA A 433 -56.57 -30.06 18.58
CA ALA A 433 -55.49 -29.14 18.20
C ALA A 433 -54.06 -29.75 18.12
N HIS A 434 -53.83 -30.84 18.84
CA HIS A 434 -52.54 -31.53 18.94
C HIS A 434 -52.26 -32.50 17.78
N LEU A 435 -53.26 -32.79 16.94
CA LEU A 435 -53.09 -33.66 15.76
C LEU A 435 -52.23 -33.01 14.66
N ALA A 436 -52.04 -31.69 14.69
CA ALA A 436 -51.18 -31.00 13.74
C ALA A 436 -49.68 -31.25 13.98
N GLY A 437 -48.98 -31.69 12.93
CA GLY A 437 -47.55 -31.94 12.96
C GLY A 437 -46.70 -30.66 13.06
N GLU A 438 -45.47 -30.80 13.53
CA GLU A 438 -44.49 -29.70 13.45
C GLU A 438 -43.99 -29.49 12.01
N SER A 439 -43.64 -28.25 11.65
CA SER A 439 -43.06 -27.95 10.35
C SER A 439 -41.70 -28.61 10.16
N ARG A 440 -41.53 -29.32 9.03
CA ARG A 440 -40.30 -30.01 8.65
C ARG A 440 -39.09 -29.06 8.61
N LEU A 441 -39.29 -27.82 8.17
CA LEU A 441 -38.26 -26.78 8.08
C LEU A 441 -37.69 -26.41 9.45
N HIS A 442 -38.55 -26.34 10.48
CA HIS A 442 -38.12 -26.03 11.83
C HIS A 442 -37.22 -27.14 12.42
N GLN A 443 -37.56 -28.40 12.17
CA GLN A 443 -36.80 -29.55 12.65
C GLN A 443 -35.40 -29.61 12.03
N LEU A 444 -35.28 -29.36 10.73
CA LEU A 444 -33.99 -29.29 10.03
C LEU A 444 -33.10 -28.15 10.56
N TYR A 445 -33.69 -26.96 10.78
CA TYR A 445 -32.98 -25.81 11.32
C TYR A 445 -32.42 -26.09 12.73
N ARG A 446 -33.19 -26.74 13.59
CA ARG A 446 -32.76 -27.14 14.94
C ARG A 446 -31.60 -28.16 14.89
N ARG A 447 -31.68 -29.18 14.03
CA ARG A 447 -30.64 -30.20 13.87
C ARG A 447 -29.29 -29.60 13.44
N ARG A 448 -29.29 -28.70 12.45
CA ARG A 448 -28.07 -28.02 11.96
C ARG A 448 -27.36 -27.21 13.04
N ARG A 449 -28.11 -26.56 13.94
CA ARG A 449 -27.52 -25.77 15.02
C ARG A 449 -26.85 -26.66 16.07
N MET A 450 -27.44 -27.83 16.36
CA MET A 450 -26.86 -28.78 17.30
C MET A 450 -25.57 -29.41 16.77
N SER A 451 -25.50 -29.73 15.47
CA SER A 451 -24.30 -30.35 14.87
C SER A 451 -23.08 -29.43 14.84
N ILE A 452 -23.28 -28.12 14.68
CA ILE A 452 -22.19 -27.13 14.76
C ILE A 452 -21.62 -27.06 16.18
N GLY A 453 -22.50 -27.11 17.20
CA GLY A 453 -22.08 -27.08 18.60
C GLY A 453 -21.24 -28.29 18.99
N THR A 454 -21.62 -29.49 18.54
CA THR A 454 -20.88 -30.73 18.84
C THR A 454 -19.51 -30.77 18.15
N GLY A 455 -19.40 -30.23 16.93
CA GLY A 455 -18.12 -30.17 16.20
C GLY A 455 -17.04 -29.35 16.92
N LEU A 456 -17.43 -28.25 17.58
CA LEU A 456 -16.50 -27.40 18.30
C LEU A 456 -15.89 -28.08 19.54
N MET A 457 -16.69 -28.86 20.27
CA MET A 457 -16.20 -29.62 21.44
C MET A 457 -15.16 -30.66 21.06
N VAL A 458 -15.38 -31.41 19.98
CA VAL A 458 -14.45 -32.46 19.52
C VAL A 458 -13.07 -31.87 19.22
N LEU A 459 -13.03 -30.73 18.54
CA LEU A 459 -11.77 -30.07 18.16
C LEU A 459 -10.94 -29.66 19.38
N THR A 460 -11.58 -29.14 20.43
CA THR A 460 -10.89 -28.77 21.67
C THR A 460 -10.30 -29.97 22.40
N ALA A 461 -11.00 -31.11 22.43
CA ALA A 461 -10.51 -32.33 23.07
C ALA A 461 -9.27 -32.90 22.35
N SER A 462 -9.24 -32.86 21.02
CA SER A 462 -8.10 -33.34 20.23
C SER A 462 -6.81 -32.55 20.50
N LEU A 463 -6.89 -31.24 20.71
CA LEU A 463 -5.72 -30.40 20.99
C LEU A 463 -5.06 -30.75 22.34
N PHE A 464 -5.85 -31.04 23.37
CA PHE A 464 -5.32 -31.44 24.67
C PHE A 464 -4.56 -32.78 24.61
N SER A 465 -5.13 -33.77 23.92
CA SER A 465 -4.50 -35.09 23.78
C SER A 465 -3.17 -35.03 23.03
N LEU A 466 -3.07 -34.19 21.99
CA LEU A 466 -1.84 -34.00 21.23
C LEU A 466 -0.72 -33.36 22.07
N GLY A 467 -1.06 -32.35 22.88
CA GLY A 467 -0.10 -31.71 23.78
C GLY A 467 0.49 -32.68 24.80
N TRP A 468 -0.36 -33.53 25.40
CA TRP A 468 0.09 -34.51 26.39
C TRP A 468 0.99 -35.59 25.78
N TYR A 469 0.68 -36.06 24.57
CA TYR A 469 1.50 -37.03 23.84
C TYR A 469 2.92 -36.52 23.54
N HIS A 470 3.07 -35.24 23.18
CA HIS A 470 4.36 -34.63 22.90
C HIS A 470 5.31 -34.66 24.10
N TYR A 471 4.84 -34.25 25.28
CA TYR A 471 5.66 -34.20 26.50
C TYR A 471 6.05 -35.57 27.04
N TYR A 472 5.20 -36.59 26.82
CA TYR A 472 5.54 -37.98 27.09
C TYR A 472 6.75 -38.45 26.27
N LEU A 473 6.75 -38.17 24.96
CA LEU A 473 7.86 -38.53 24.07
C LEU A 473 9.16 -37.82 24.45
N ALA A 474 9.10 -36.53 24.81
CA ALA A 474 10.27 -35.75 25.19
C ALA A 474 11.00 -36.35 26.41
N ASN A 475 10.27 -36.72 27.47
CA ASN A 475 10.87 -37.30 28.68
C ASN A 475 11.41 -38.72 28.44
N ARG A 476 10.72 -39.54 27.63
CA ARG A 476 11.22 -40.87 27.25
C ARG A 476 12.55 -40.78 26.49
N ASN A 477 12.65 -39.85 25.55
CA ASN A 477 13.86 -39.69 24.73
C ASN A 477 15.06 -39.21 25.57
N ALA A 478 14.85 -38.25 26.48
CA ALA A 478 15.89 -37.78 27.39
C ALA A 478 16.46 -38.93 28.26
N GLY A 479 15.59 -39.82 28.77
CA GLY A 479 16.02 -40.99 29.53
C GLY A 479 16.85 -41.99 28.71
N HIS A 480 16.48 -42.23 27.45
CA HIS A 480 17.27 -43.07 26.56
C HIS A 480 18.66 -42.48 26.26
N GLN A 481 18.78 -41.16 26.13
CA GLN A 481 20.07 -40.50 25.89
C GLN A 481 21.04 -40.68 27.06
N VAL A 482 20.62 -40.50 28.32
CA VAL A 482 21.49 -40.76 29.48
C VAL A 482 22.05 -42.17 29.46
N LEU A 483 21.18 -43.15 29.19
CA LEU A 483 21.56 -44.56 29.21
C LEU A 483 22.57 -44.89 28.09
N LEU A 484 22.45 -44.25 26.93
CA LEU A 484 23.40 -44.40 25.83
C LEU A 484 24.75 -43.76 26.16
N SER A 485 24.77 -42.50 26.62
CA SER A 485 26.00 -41.78 26.98
C SER A 485 26.76 -42.47 28.12
N ALA A 486 26.06 -43.04 29.10
CA ALA A 486 26.67 -43.83 30.17
C ALA A 486 27.35 -45.11 29.65
N ARG A 487 26.71 -45.83 28.71
CA ARG A 487 27.30 -47.03 28.09
C ARG A 487 28.55 -46.69 27.26
N GLN A 488 28.52 -45.57 26.53
CA GLN A 488 29.66 -45.10 25.73
C GLN A 488 30.83 -44.66 26.61
N PHE A 489 30.55 -43.98 27.73
CA PHE A 489 31.58 -43.57 28.69
C PHE A 489 32.32 -44.77 29.30
N ILE A 490 31.59 -45.83 29.66
CA ILE A 490 32.18 -47.07 30.22
C ILE A 490 33.06 -47.78 29.18
N GLY A 491 32.73 -47.69 27.89
CA GLY A 491 33.48 -48.32 26.80
C GLY A 491 34.73 -47.55 26.33
N ALA A 492 34.91 -46.28 26.72
CA ALA A 492 36.02 -45.45 26.26
C ALA A 492 37.32 -45.73 27.04
N ARG A 493 38.38 -46.20 26.37
CA ARG A 493 39.72 -46.42 26.97
C ARG A 493 40.44 -45.10 27.25
N GLU A 494 41.28 -45.10 28.28
CA GLU A 494 42.17 -43.97 28.62
C GLU A 494 43.28 -43.80 27.57
N SER A 495 43.28 -42.67 26.87
CA SER A 495 44.36 -42.24 25.99
C SER A 495 45.38 -41.44 26.77
N ALA A 496 46.56 -42.01 26.99
CA ALA A 496 47.72 -41.34 27.56
C ALA A 496 48.41 -40.46 26.48
N GLY A 497 47.95 -39.22 26.32
CA GLY A 497 48.55 -38.22 25.43
C GLY A 497 49.04 -37.00 26.20
N GLN A 498 50.35 -36.71 26.13
CA GLN A 498 51.02 -35.55 26.75
C GLN A 498 50.88 -34.29 25.88
N GLN A 499 49.70 -33.65 25.84
CA GLN A 499 49.56 -32.29 25.29
C GLN A 499 49.10 -31.27 26.36
N ALA A 500 49.87 -30.19 26.50
CA ALA A 500 49.74 -29.15 27.54
C ALA A 500 48.51 -28.21 27.41
N PHE A 501 47.47 -28.61 26.68
CA PHE A 501 46.25 -27.82 26.44
C PHE A 501 44.94 -28.51 26.87
N GLY A 502 44.98 -29.79 27.24
CA GLY A 502 43.82 -30.54 27.74
C GLY A 502 42.81 -31.03 26.68
N ALA A 503 43.07 -30.80 25.39
CA ALA A 503 42.17 -31.17 24.28
C ALA A 503 41.95 -32.70 24.14
N ASP A 504 42.96 -33.51 24.47
CA ASP A 504 42.88 -34.97 24.35
C ASP A 504 41.86 -35.62 25.31
N LEU A 505 41.44 -34.88 26.34
CA LEU A 505 40.45 -35.35 27.33
C LEU A 505 39.00 -35.04 26.93
N LEU A 506 38.80 -34.21 25.90
CA LEU A 506 37.48 -33.78 25.46
C LEU A 506 36.52 -34.91 25.10
N PRO A 507 36.91 -35.98 24.35
CA PRO A 507 35.97 -37.03 23.98
C PRO A 507 35.31 -37.68 25.20
N ARG A 508 36.07 -37.87 26.28
CA ARG A 508 35.60 -38.50 27.51
C ARG A 508 34.82 -37.53 28.39
N LEU A 509 35.30 -36.29 28.52
CA LEU A 509 34.61 -35.23 29.26
C LEU A 509 33.25 -34.87 28.64
N ASN A 510 33.16 -34.87 27.32
CA ASN A 510 31.93 -34.58 26.58
C ASN A 510 30.84 -35.63 26.84
N LEU A 511 31.18 -36.93 26.88
CA LEU A 511 30.21 -38.01 27.09
C LEU A 511 29.51 -37.91 28.46
N ILE A 512 30.26 -37.64 29.54
CA ILE A 512 29.66 -37.51 30.88
C ILE A 512 28.87 -36.20 30.97
N ARG A 513 29.38 -35.11 30.38
CA ARG A 513 28.67 -33.83 30.35
C ARG A 513 27.34 -33.94 29.61
N GLU A 514 27.30 -34.59 28.44
CA GLU A 514 26.08 -34.81 27.66
C GLU A 514 25.05 -35.62 28.47
N ALA A 515 25.50 -36.68 29.15
CA ALA A 515 24.65 -37.44 30.07
C ALA A 515 24.05 -36.55 31.17
N THR A 516 24.82 -35.62 31.72
CA THR A 516 24.38 -34.68 32.78
C THR A 516 23.34 -33.68 32.26
N LEU A 517 23.39 -33.30 30.98
CA LEU A 517 22.55 -32.25 30.39
C LEU A 517 21.29 -32.74 29.66
N SER A 518 21.16 -34.03 29.40
CA SER A 518 19.99 -34.66 28.73
C SER A 518 18.61 -34.27 29.27
N PHE A 519 18.48 -34.09 30.59
CA PHE A 519 17.24 -33.65 31.24
C PHE A 519 17.19 -32.12 31.50
N GLY A 520 18.17 -31.38 30.97
CA GLY A 520 18.44 -29.99 31.31
C GLY A 520 18.99 -29.82 32.72
N ASP A 521 19.05 -28.55 33.17
CA ASP A 521 19.44 -28.22 34.54
C ASP A 521 18.35 -28.68 35.53
N TYR A 522 18.53 -29.90 36.07
CA TYR A 522 17.57 -30.53 36.98
C TYR A 522 17.30 -29.67 38.22
N ARG A 523 18.22 -28.76 38.59
CA ARG A 523 18.03 -27.84 39.71
C ARG A 523 16.97 -26.76 39.44
N ARG A 524 16.68 -26.43 38.18
CA ARG A 524 15.70 -25.38 37.78
C ARG A 524 14.30 -25.91 37.45
N LYS A 525 14.18 -27.12 36.90
CA LYS A 525 12.92 -27.66 36.36
C LYS A 525 12.05 -28.46 37.35
N ASN A 526 12.32 -28.38 38.65
CA ASN A 526 11.72 -29.25 39.66
C ASN A 526 10.27 -28.88 40.09
N THR A 527 9.43 -28.39 39.17
CA THR A 527 8.02 -27.98 39.45
C THR A 527 7.04 -29.12 39.10
N PRO A 528 5.99 -29.41 39.90
CA PRO A 528 5.07 -30.54 39.66
C PRO A 528 4.26 -30.45 38.35
N LEU A 529 4.18 -29.26 37.74
CA LEU A 529 3.49 -29.00 36.47
C LEU A 529 4.45 -28.97 35.26
N ALA A 530 5.75 -29.18 35.47
CA ALA A 530 6.72 -29.21 34.39
C ALA A 530 6.35 -30.32 33.39
N ASP A 531 6.39 -30.00 32.09
CA ASP A 531 6.03 -30.88 30.99
C ASP A 531 4.62 -31.51 31.15
N MET A 532 3.63 -30.70 31.54
CA MET A 532 2.25 -31.15 31.85
C MET A 532 2.21 -32.27 32.92
N GLY A 533 3.21 -32.31 33.82
CA GLY A 533 3.33 -33.27 34.92
C GLY A 533 4.17 -34.52 34.62
N LEU A 534 4.94 -34.56 33.53
CA LEU A 534 5.65 -35.77 33.06
C LEU A 534 7.19 -35.78 33.26
N TYR A 535 7.79 -34.74 33.88
CA TYR A 535 9.25 -34.57 33.98
C TYR A 535 9.98 -35.57 34.91
N GLN A 536 11.11 -36.16 34.48
CA GLN A 536 11.89 -37.18 35.25
C GLN A 536 13.33 -36.78 35.65
N GLY A 537 13.84 -35.62 35.23
CA GLY A 537 15.25 -35.24 35.42
C GLY A 537 15.73 -35.12 36.86
N GLY A 538 14.83 -34.80 37.79
CA GLY A 538 15.17 -34.63 39.22
C GLY A 538 15.69 -35.89 39.92
N ARG A 539 15.52 -37.09 39.34
CA ARG A 539 15.99 -38.36 39.92
C ARG A 539 17.36 -38.83 39.38
N ILE A 540 17.70 -38.49 38.14
CA ILE A 540 18.85 -39.08 37.42
C ILE A 540 20.08 -38.14 37.41
N GLY A 541 19.87 -36.82 37.37
CA GLY A 541 20.94 -35.81 37.20
C GLY A 541 22.12 -35.88 38.20
N PRO A 542 21.90 -35.97 39.53
CA PRO A 542 22.97 -35.88 40.53
C PRO A 542 24.06 -36.96 40.45
N TYR A 543 23.70 -38.18 40.03
CA TYR A 543 24.65 -39.31 39.98
C TYR A 543 25.70 -39.15 38.88
N VAL A 544 25.32 -38.58 37.74
CA VAL A 544 26.21 -38.38 36.59
C VAL A 544 27.19 -37.24 36.84
N GLU A 545 26.75 -36.20 37.54
CA GLU A 545 27.52 -34.98 37.83
C GLU A 545 28.77 -35.25 38.69
N THR A 546 28.67 -36.17 39.65
CA THR A 546 29.78 -36.48 40.58
C THR A 546 30.97 -37.11 39.85
N SER A 547 30.71 -38.03 38.91
CA SER A 547 31.75 -38.67 38.10
C SER A 547 32.46 -37.68 37.16
N TYR A 548 31.76 -36.64 36.71
CA TYR A 548 32.32 -35.61 35.84
C TYR A 548 33.33 -34.71 36.56
N LEU A 549 33.05 -34.33 37.81
CA LEU A 549 33.92 -33.45 38.61
C LEU A 549 35.28 -34.08 38.93
N ALA A 550 35.32 -35.38 39.23
CA ALA A 550 36.56 -36.10 39.52
C ALA A 550 37.53 -36.07 38.32
N LEU A 551 37.00 -36.23 37.10
CA LEU A 551 37.81 -36.25 35.87
C LEU A 551 38.42 -34.87 35.55
N LEU A 552 37.69 -33.79 35.85
CA LEU A 552 38.18 -32.42 35.69
C LEU A 552 39.35 -32.09 36.63
N GLN A 553 39.28 -32.54 37.88
CA GLN A 553 40.31 -32.23 38.88
C GLN A 553 41.60 -33.01 38.66
N GLN A 554 41.51 -34.32 38.37
CA GLN A 554 42.68 -35.19 38.33
C GLN A 554 43.42 -35.18 36.99
N GLN A 555 42.76 -34.78 35.90
CA GLN A 555 43.34 -34.88 34.54
C GLN A 555 43.31 -33.56 33.76
N PHE A 556 42.20 -32.82 33.79
CA PHE A 556 42.03 -31.64 32.93
C PHE A 556 42.80 -30.40 33.41
N LEU A 557 42.62 -29.98 34.66
CA LEU A 557 43.31 -28.80 35.21
C LEU A 557 44.86 -28.90 35.23
N PRO A 558 45.48 -30.06 35.55
CA PRO A 558 46.93 -30.21 35.48
C PRO A 558 47.48 -30.02 34.06
N ALA A 559 46.74 -30.46 33.04
CA ALA A 559 47.14 -30.29 31.65
C ALA A 559 47.15 -28.80 31.23
N VAL A 560 46.15 -28.03 31.66
CA VAL A 560 46.04 -26.59 31.35
C VAL A 560 47.16 -25.77 32.01
N LEU A 561 47.49 -26.07 33.27
CA LEU A 561 48.54 -25.35 34.01
C LEU A 561 49.94 -25.59 33.44
N ALA A 562 50.19 -26.76 32.86
CA ALA A 562 51.44 -27.06 32.18
C ALA A 562 51.72 -26.11 31.00
N GLY A 563 50.69 -25.77 30.22
CA GLY A 563 50.82 -24.80 29.13
C GLY A 563 51.10 -23.38 29.64
N LEU A 564 50.39 -22.93 30.68
CA LEU A 564 50.58 -21.59 31.23
C LEU A 564 51.98 -21.36 31.81
N ALA A 565 52.57 -22.41 32.40
CA ALA A 565 53.94 -22.33 32.91
C ALA A 565 54.97 -22.05 31.80
N GLN A 566 54.73 -22.52 30.57
CA GLN A 566 55.58 -22.26 29.42
C GLN A 566 55.49 -20.81 28.96
N ASP A 567 54.28 -20.25 28.88
CA ASP A 567 54.08 -18.85 28.44
C ASP A 567 54.66 -17.84 29.42
N LEU A 568 54.61 -18.15 30.72
CA LEU A 568 55.20 -17.31 31.75
C LEU A 568 56.71 -17.13 31.54
N GLN A 569 57.38 -18.14 30.98
CA GLN A 569 58.82 -18.09 30.66
C GLN A 569 59.14 -17.28 29.40
N GLN A 570 58.21 -17.10 28.47
CA GLN A 570 58.45 -16.47 27.15
C GLN A 570 58.15 -14.96 27.09
N ALA A 571 57.39 -14.40 28.04
CA ALA A 571 56.94 -13.01 27.96
C ALA A 571 58.06 -11.95 28.19
N PRO A 572 58.03 -10.78 27.51
CA PRO A 572 59.05 -9.73 27.61
C PRO A 572 59.21 -9.16 29.03
N PRO A 573 60.43 -8.77 29.43
CA PRO A 573 60.67 -8.31 30.79
C PRO A 573 60.01 -6.96 31.09
N ALA A 574 59.53 -6.79 32.32
CA ALA A 574 58.86 -5.56 32.80
C ALA A 574 57.65 -5.10 31.95
N SER A 575 56.97 -6.03 31.27
CA SER A 575 55.80 -5.75 30.43
C SER A 575 54.48 -6.09 31.14
N GLU A 576 53.39 -5.46 30.71
CA GLU A 576 52.04 -5.83 31.17
C GLU A 576 51.63 -7.23 30.71
N GLU A 577 52.19 -7.72 29.60
CA GLU A 577 51.91 -9.06 29.09
C GLU A 577 52.37 -10.14 30.08
N LYS A 578 53.57 -10.03 30.65
CA LYS A 578 54.10 -10.98 31.63
C LYS A 578 53.30 -10.98 32.94
N MET A 579 52.82 -9.81 33.35
CA MET A 579 51.95 -9.65 34.53
C MET A 579 50.62 -10.39 34.37
N SER A 580 50.04 -10.32 33.18
CA SER A 580 48.76 -10.98 32.87
C SER A 580 48.81 -12.50 32.98
N VAL A 581 49.93 -13.14 32.57
CA VAL A 581 50.09 -14.60 32.61
C VAL A 581 50.19 -15.12 34.04
N LEU A 582 50.98 -14.43 34.87
CA LEU A 582 51.17 -14.76 36.28
C LEU A 582 49.86 -14.67 37.07
N ARG A 583 49.05 -13.63 36.78
CA ARG A 583 47.73 -13.42 37.37
C ARG A 583 46.82 -14.63 37.14
N VAL A 584 46.78 -15.15 35.92
CA VAL A 584 45.92 -16.27 35.52
C VAL A 584 46.33 -17.57 36.19
N MET A 585 47.64 -17.88 36.24
CA MET A 585 48.13 -19.08 36.92
C MET A 585 47.78 -19.10 38.42
N ARG A 586 47.91 -17.96 39.10
CA ARG A 586 47.53 -17.83 40.52
C ARG A 586 46.02 -17.98 40.73
N MET A 587 45.21 -17.40 39.84
CA MET A 587 43.76 -17.51 39.92
C MET A 587 43.24 -18.92 39.62
N THR A 588 43.92 -19.71 38.77
CA THR A 588 43.54 -21.11 38.52
C THR A 588 43.81 -22.02 39.73
N GLU A 589 44.84 -21.72 40.52
CA GLU A 589 45.23 -22.50 41.70
C GLU A 589 44.40 -22.16 42.94
N ASP A 590 44.30 -20.86 43.25
CA ASP A 590 43.76 -20.34 44.51
C ASP A 590 42.43 -19.62 44.28
N ALA A 591 41.35 -20.12 44.90
CA ALA A 591 40.02 -19.54 44.78
C ALA A 591 39.85 -18.20 45.51
N SER A 592 40.73 -17.86 46.47
CA SER A 592 40.57 -16.66 47.31
C SER A 592 40.74 -15.33 46.56
N GLY A 593 41.56 -15.31 45.50
CA GLY A 593 41.76 -14.16 44.62
C GLY A 593 41.27 -14.40 43.18
N ARG A 594 40.46 -15.44 42.95
CA ARG A 594 40.06 -15.88 41.60
C ARG A 594 38.98 -14.99 40.99
N SER A 595 39.30 -14.37 39.86
CA SER A 595 38.29 -13.78 38.96
C SER A 595 38.08 -14.71 37.75
N ILE A 596 36.95 -15.43 37.73
CA ILE A 596 36.61 -16.36 36.64
C ILE A 596 36.60 -15.65 35.27
N PRO A 597 35.93 -14.48 35.10
CA PRO A 597 35.91 -13.80 33.80
C PRO A 597 37.30 -13.43 33.29
N LEU A 598 38.23 -13.09 34.20
CA LEU A 598 39.58 -12.72 33.83
C LEU A 598 40.38 -13.93 33.34
N VAL A 599 40.22 -15.08 33.99
CA VAL A 599 40.82 -16.35 33.56
C VAL A 599 40.22 -16.81 32.23
N GLU A 600 38.90 -16.75 32.07
CA GLU A 600 38.21 -17.11 30.83
C GLU A 600 38.63 -16.22 29.65
N GLN A 601 38.70 -14.91 29.85
CA GLN A 601 39.10 -13.96 28.79
C GLN A 601 40.52 -14.24 28.32
N TYR A 602 41.44 -14.47 29.26
CA TYR A 602 42.82 -14.80 28.92
C TYR A 602 42.92 -16.16 28.21
N MET A 603 42.25 -17.20 28.75
CA MET A 603 42.27 -18.54 28.17
C MET A 603 41.57 -18.61 26.81
N ALA A 604 40.54 -17.80 26.56
CA ALA A 604 39.89 -17.66 25.26
C ALA A 604 40.88 -17.12 24.23
N GLY A 605 41.61 -16.04 24.56
CA GLY A 605 42.67 -15.51 23.70
C GLY A 605 43.78 -16.52 23.46
N ARG A 606 44.15 -17.29 24.49
CA ARG A 606 45.17 -18.36 24.40
C ARG A 606 44.73 -19.49 23.47
N TRP A 607 43.55 -20.07 23.68
CA TRP A 607 43.05 -21.18 22.86
C TRP A 607 42.69 -20.74 21.44
N GLN A 608 42.29 -19.48 21.24
CA GLN A 608 42.13 -18.93 19.89
C GLN A 608 43.43 -18.95 19.09
N LYS A 609 44.57 -18.69 19.76
CA LYS A 609 45.89 -18.78 19.14
C LYS A 609 46.36 -20.22 18.93
N ALA A 610 46.08 -21.11 19.89
CA ALA A 610 46.53 -22.51 19.83
C ALA A 610 45.71 -23.38 18.86
N PHE A 611 44.41 -23.10 18.75
CA PHE A 611 43.46 -23.86 17.94
C PHE A 611 42.71 -22.93 16.97
N PRO A 612 43.42 -22.24 16.05
CA PRO A 612 42.77 -21.31 15.12
C PRO A 612 41.75 -22.06 14.27
N GLU A 613 40.58 -21.45 14.07
CA GLU A 613 39.44 -21.99 13.30
C GLU A 613 38.78 -23.26 13.89
N GLN A 614 39.30 -23.83 14.98
CA GLN A 614 38.72 -24.96 15.68
C GLN A 614 37.82 -24.49 16.83
N GLY A 615 36.85 -23.63 16.52
CA GLY A 615 35.97 -23.01 17.53
C GLY A 615 35.25 -24.00 18.43
N GLN A 616 34.94 -25.21 17.92
CA GLN A 616 34.27 -26.26 18.69
C GLN A 616 35.15 -26.79 19.84
N ILE A 617 36.45 -27.01 19.59
CA ILE A 617 37.40 -27.47 20.63
C ILE A 617 37.59 -26.38 21.67
N GLN A 618 37.78 -25.12 21.24
CA GLN A 618 37.91 -23.98 22.15
C GLN A 618 36.69 -23.83 23.06
N GLN A 619 35.49 -23.94 22.49
CA GLN A 619 34.25 -23.83 23.24
C GLN A 619 34.10 -24.98 24.23
N GLN A 620 34.44 -26.21 23.85
CA GLN A 620 34.39 -27.37 24.75
C GLN A 620 35.40 -27.23 25.90
N LEU A 621 36.65 -26.86 25.61
CA LEU A 621 37.67 -26.58 26.63
C LEU A 621 37.22 -25.49 27.60
N MET A 622 36.63 -24.40 27.08
CA MET A 622 36.09 -23.33 27.91
C MET A 622 34.93 -23.79 28.78
N GLN A 623 34.04 -24.64 28.24
CA GLN A 623 32.93 -25.21 29.02
C GLN A 623 33.44 -26.09 30.17
N HIS A 624 34.49 -26.88 29.93
CA HIS A 624 35.11 -27.71 30.97
C HIS A 624 35.87 -26.87 32.00
N LEU A 625 36.58 -25.82 31.56
CA LEU A 625 37.31 -24.89 32.44
C LEU A 625 36.36 -24.06 33.31
N ASP A 626 35.31 -23.48 32.74
CA ASP A 626 34.29 -22.76 33.51
C ASP A 626 33.68 -23.66 34.60
N TYR A 627 33.27 -24.87 34.20
CA TYR A 627 32.73 -25.85 35.13
C TYR A 627 33.73 -26.24 36.22
N ALA A 628 35.02 -26.41 35.87
CA ALA A 628 36.06 -26.70 36.82
C ALA A 628 36.34 -25.52 37.77
N LEU A 629 36.49 -24.30 37.28
CA LEU A 629 36.79 -23.12 38.11
C LEU A 629 35.68 -22.79 39.11
N ARG A 630 34.42 -23.08 38.78
CA ARG A 630 33.27 -22.91 39.67
C ARG A 630 33.13 -23.98 40.73
N HIS A 631 33.73 -25.15 40.51
CA HIS A 631 33.45 -26.34 41.31
C HIS A 631 34.72 -27.01 41.89
N THR A 632 35.91 -26.40 41.75
CA THR A 632 37.19 -26.95 42.23
C THR A 632 38.08 -25.89 42.92
N ASP A 633 38.88 -26.32 43.91
CA ASP A 633 39.83 -25.47 44.65
C ASP A 633 41.07 -26.28 45.10
N TRP A 634 42.18 -26.11 44.38
CA TRP A 634 43.41 -26.85 44.63
C TRP A 634 44.20 -26.33 45.81
N HIS A 635 44.24 -25.01 46.02
CA HIS A 635 44.91 -24.44 47.18
C HIS A 635 44.31 -24.99 48.48
N LYS A 636 42.97 -24.99 48.58
CA LYS A 636 42.26 -25.53 49.75
C LYS A 636 42.46 -27.03 49.91
N ALA A 637 42.41 -27.81 48.82
CA ALA A 637 42.66 -29.25 48.87
C ALA A 637 44.10 -29.58 49.33
N ARG A 638 45.11 -28.81 48.90
CA ARG A 638 46.51 -28.98 49.36
C ARG A 638 46.70 -28.60 50.83
N VAL A 639 46.06 -27.53 51.30
CA VAL A 639 46.06 -27.14 52.72
C VAL A 639 45.43 -28.24 53.59
N GLN A 640 44.41 -28.95 53.07
CA GLN A 640 43.76 -30.08 53.73
C GLN A 640 44.54 -31.41 53.64
N LYS A 641 45.75 -31.39 53.09
CA LYS A 641 46.62 -32.56 52.91
C LYS A 641 46.07 -33.65 51.99
N ASP A 642 45.24 -33.29 51.01
CA ASP A 642 44.81 -34.21 49.94
C ASP A 642 46.04 -34.66 49.12
N PRO A 643 46.37 -35.97 49.10
CA PRO A 643 47.54 -36.47 48.40
C PRO A 643 47.48 -36.22 46.88
N ASP A 644 46.30 -36.27 46.28
CA ASP A 644 46.13 -36.10 44.83
C ASP A 644 46.36 -34.64 44.42
N ALA A 645 45.81 -33.70 45.20
CA ALA A 645 45.99 -32.26 44.95
C ALA A 645 47.45 -31.79 45.16
N ILE A 646 48.16 -32.37 46.13
CA ILE A 646 49.58 -32.03 46.39
C ILE A 646 50.47 -32.55 45.26
N ALA A 647 50.24 -33.77 44.80
CA ALA A 647 50.99 -34.36 43.69
C ALA A 647 50.80 -33.55 42.39
N ALA A 648 49.58 -33.10 42.10
CA ALA A 648 49.25 -32.36 40.88
C ALA A 648 49.92 -30.97 40.76
N TRP A 649 50.15 -30.25 41.87
CA TRP A 649 50.68 -28.86 41.83
C TRP A 649 52.22 -28.76 41.81
N LYS A 650 52.92 -29.79 42.27
CA LYS A 650 54.38 -29.77 42.49
C LYS A 650 55.22 -29.20 41.32
N PRO A 651 54.90 -29.46 40.03
CA PRO A 651 55.69 -28.93 38.91
C PRO A 651 55.65 -27.41 38.72
N PHE A 652 54.63 -26.69 39.22
CA PHE A 652 54.37 -25.29 38.86
C PHE A 652 54.85 -24.25 39.89
N ALA A 653 55.34 -24.70 41.04
CA ALA A 653 55.69 -23.79 42.14
C ALA A 653 56.91 -22.89 41.84
N GLN A 654 57.94 -23.40 41.17
CA GLN A 654 59.19 -22.66 40.92
C GLN A 654 59.06 -21.54 39.87
N PRO A 655 58.43 -21.76 38.69
CA PRO A 655 58.29 -20.70 37.66
C PRO A 655 57.51 -19.47 38.15
N VAL A 656 56.48 -19.67 38.98
CA VAL A 656 55.64 -18.59 39.51
C VAL A 656 56.45 -17.63 40.40
N ALA A 657 57.34 -18.16 41.25
CA ALA A 657 58.13 -17.35 42.17
C ALA A 657 59.13 -16.42 41.45
N HIS A 658 59.72 -16.85 40.34
CA HIS A 658 60.70 -16.05 39.59
C HIS A 658 60.07 -14.81 38.92
N ALA A 659 58.88 -14.97 38.32
CA ALA A 659 58.19 -13.87 37.65
C ALA A 659 57.76 -12.74 38.60
N GLN A 660 57.43 -13.07 39.85
CA GLN A 660 57.05 -12.09 40.87
C GLN A 660 58.17 -11.10 41.22
N GLN A 661 59.43 -11.55 41.22
CA GLN A 661 60.57 -10.70 41.59
C GLN A 661 60.87 -9.62 40.54
N GLU A 662 60.69 -9.94 39.26
CA GLU A 662 61.10 -9.10 38.13
C GLU A 662 60.21 -7.86 37.91
N LEU A 663 58.89 -8.01 38.03
CA LEU A 663 57.89 -6.98 37.68
C LEU A 663 57.81 -5.80 38.67
N SER A 664 58.56 -5.85 39.77
CA SER A 664 58.48 -4.87 40.86
C SER A 664 59.24 -3.54 40.65
N ARG A 665 59.80 -3.24 39.45
CA ARG A 665 60.82 -2.16 39.23
C ARG A 665 60.40 -0.81 38.53
N LEU A 666 59.14 -0.51 38.14
CA LEU A 666 58.73 0.72 37.33
C LEU A 666 58.02 1.89 38.11
N PRO A 667 58.11 3.19 37.71
CA PRO A 667 57.40 4.34 38.35
C PRO A 667 55.87 4.37 38.11
N LEU A 668 55.11 5.06 38.98
CA LEU A 668 53.64 4.92 39.04
C LEU A 668 52.84 5.80 38.04
N TYR A 669 53.07 7.11 37.94
CA TYR A 669 52.20 8.02 37.12
C TYR A 669 52.24 7.72 35.61
N GLN A 670 53.38 7.24 35.11
CA GLN A 670 53.53 6.86 33.70
C GLN A 670 52.72 5.59 33.37
N ARG A 671 52.71 4.61 34.29
CA ARG A 671 51.83 3.43 34.19
C ARG A 671 50.35 3.84 34.20
N VAL A 672 50.02 4.87 34.97
CA VAL A 672 48.66 5.42 35.09
C VAL A 672 48.22 6.16 33.81
N TYR A 673 49.02 7.05 33.24
CA TYR A 673 48.67 7.76 31.98
C TYR A 673 48.58 6.79 30.78
N GLN A 674 49.51 5.83 30.68
CA GLN A 674 49.48 4.80 29.64
C GLN A 674 48.27 3.87 29.78
N GLY A 675 47.95 3.45 31.00
CA GLY A 675 46.73 2.72 31.29
C GLY A 675 45.47 3.50 30.91
N LEU A 676 45.45 4.82 31.16
CA LEU A 676 44.34 5.70 30.77
C LEU A 676 44.19 5.80 29.25
N MET A 677 45.28 5.94 28.50
CA MET A 677 45.24 5.99 27.04
C MET A 677 44.76 4.66 26.44
N VAL A 678 45.30 3.52 26.89
CA VAL A 678 44.87 2.19 26.40
C VAL A 678 43.39 1.96 26.69
N ARG A 679 42.95 2.37 27.89
CA ARG A 679 41.54 2.29 28.27
C ARG A 679 40.67 3.25 27.46
N ALA A 680 41.15 4.46 27.17
CA ALA A 680 40.45 5.42 26.33
C ALA A 680 40.21 4.83 24.94
N THR A 681 41.23 4.25 24.31
CA THR A 681 41.10 3.60 22.99
C THR A 681 40.16 2.40 23.02
N ALA A 682 40.11 1.66 24.13
CA ALA A 682 39.19 0.53 24.27
C ALA A 682 37.73 0.92 24.58
N THR A 683 37.48 2.14 25.04
CA THR A 683 36.15 2.56 25.57
C THR A 683 35.49 3.69 24.78
N LEU A 684 36.28 4.58 24.18
CA LEU A 684 35.76 5.71 23.41
C LEU A 684 35.43 5.31 21.96
N PRO A 685 34.43 5.96 21.34
CA PRO A 685 34.16 5.85 19.90
C PRO A 685 35.37 6.26 19.05
N PRO A 686 35.36 5.91 17.73
CA PRO A 686 36.42 6.32 16.81
C PRO A 686 36.56 7.85 16.68
N ASP A 687 37.73 8.25 16.19
CA ASP A 687 38.16 9.65 16.06
C ASP A 687 37.23 10.48 15.15
N LEU A 688 37.10 11.78 15.46
CA LEU A 688 36.25 12.73 14.75
C LEU A 688 36.90 13.11 13.41
N ARG A 689 36.15 13.01 12.31
CA ARG A 689 36.60 13.39 10.98
C ARG A 689 35.79 14.59 10.47
N VAL A 690 36.47 15.64 10.00
CA VAL A 690 35.81 16.87 9.55
C VAL A 690 34.81 16.62 8.43
N GLN A 691 35.14 15.72 7.49
CA GLN A 691 34.29 15.42 6.35
C GLN A 691 32.96 14.78 6.76
N ASP A 692 33.00 13.92 7.78
CA ASP A 692 31.82 13.20 8.27
C ASP A 692 30.85 14.16 9.00
N GLU A 693 31.39 15.21 9.63
CA GLU A 693 30.62 16.20 10.39
C GLU A 693 30.04 17.33 9.50
N THR A 694 30.72 17.70 8.40
CA THR A 694 30.21 18.68 7.42
C THR A 694 29.29 18.09 6.35
N GLY A 695 29.36 16.79 6.12
CA GLY A 695 28.52 16.10 5.14
C GLY A 695 29.09 16.04 3.72
N GLN A 696 28.24 15.58 2.78
CA GLN A 696 28.64 15.22 1.41
C GLN A 696 29.10 16.42 0.55
N SER A 697 28.70 17.64 0.93
CA SER A 697 29.06 18.89 0.27
C SER A 697 30.51 19.34 0.52
N PHE A 698 31.23 18.65 1.42
CA PHE A 698 32.58 19.02 1.77
C PHE A 698 33.54 18.91 0.58
N ASN A 699 33.55 17.78 -0.12
CA ASN A 699 34.52 17.51 -1.19
C ASN A 699 34.26 18.29 -2.49
N SER A 700 33.07 18.89 -2.64
CA SER A 700 32.69 19.73 -3.79
C SER A 700 33.00 21.21 -3.55
N VAL A 701 33.24 21.61 -2.30
CA VAL A 701 33.52 22.99 -1.92
C VAL A 701 34.96 23.16 -1.43
N PHE A 702 35.44 22.19 -0.63
CA PHE A 702 36.72 22.24 0.06
C PHE A 702 37.68 21.14 -0.37
N VAL A 703 38.98 21.47 -0.29
CA VAL A 703 40.09 20.54 -0.41
C VAL A 703 41.03 20.66 0.80
N LEU A 704 41.56 19.53 1.26
CA LEU A 704 42.53 19.48 2.35
C LEU A 704 43.97 19.52 1.81
N ARG A 705 44.83 20.30 2.47
CA ARG A 705 46.28 20.33 2.21
C ARG A 705 47.00 19.06 2.66
N ASP A 706 46.47 18.37 3.68
CA ASP A 706 46.99 17.10 4.22
C ASP A 706 45.79 16.20 4.60
N ALA A 707 45.82 14.94 4.15
CA ALA A 707 44.77 13.96 4.39
C ALA A 707 44.60 13.60 5.87
N HIS A 708 45.67 13.64 6.67
CA HIS A 708 45.63 13.35 8.11
C HIS A 708 45.31 14.60 8.96
N ALA A 709 45.26 15.79 8.35
CA ALA A 709 44.89 17.01 9.07
C ALA A 709 43.37 17.14 9.30
N GLY A 710 42.57 16.26 8.68
CA GLY A 710 41.10 16.25 8.83
C GLY A 710 40.57 15.45 10.03
N THR A 711 41.42 14.87 10.88
CA THR A 711 40.99 14.01 12.01
C THR A 711 41.44 14.50 13.38
N VAL A 712 40.55 14.39 14.38
CA VAL A 712 40.79 14.76 15.78
C VAL A 712 40.45 13.59 16.69
N PRO A 713 41.37 13.09 17.53
CA PRO A 713 41.08 11.97 18.42
C PRO A 713 39.88 12.21 19.32
N ARG A 714 39.03 11.18 19.51
CA ARG A 714 37.76 11.36 20.23
C ARG A 714 37.96 11.87 21.65
N LEU A 715 39.09 11.49 22.25
CA LEU A 715 39.56 11.95 23.56
C LEU A 715 39.72 13.48 23.64
N PHE A 716 40.03 14.17 22.54
CA PHE A 716 40.25 15.63 22.44
C PHE A 716 39.04 16.39 21.85
N THR A 717 37.84 15.87 22.10
CA THR A 717 36.57 16.53 21.79
C THR A 717 35.84 16.89 23.08
N TRP A 718 34.79 17.71 22.99
CA TRP A 718 33.98 18.04 24.18
C TRP A 718 33.42 16.77 24.84
N SER A 719 32.94 15.82 24.03
CA SER A 719 32.44 14.52 24.49
C SER A 719 33.52 13.71 25.21
N GLY A 720 34.72 13.58 24.63
CA GLY A 720 35.84 12.87 25.25
C GLY A 720 36.29 13.48 26.58
N TYR A 721 36.29 14.80 26.68
CA TYR A 721 36.61 15.50 27.93
C TYR A 721 35.54 15.26 29.00
N ASN A 722 34.27 15.53 28.66
CA ASN A 722 33.18 15.53 29.64
C ASN A 722 32.78 14.12 30.07
N ASP A 723 32.74 13.17 29.14
CA ASP A 723 32.14 11.85 29.38
C ASP A 723 33.19 10.84 29.88
N PHE A 724 34.46 11.02 29.50
CA PHE A 724 35.54 10.11 29.87
C PHE A 724 36.56 10.78 30.80
N PHE A 725 37.31 11.79 30.33
CA PHE A 725 38.45 12.32 31.08
C PHE A 725 38.05 12.90 32.46
N ARG A 726 36.88 13.54 32.55
CA ARG A 726 36.35 14.12 33.80
C ARG A 726 36.14 13.11 34.93
N GLY A 727 35.75 11.87 34.62
CA GLY A 727 35.30 10.87 35.60
C GLY A 727 36.40 9.93 36.12
N GLN A 728 37.54 9.84 35.44
CA GLN A 728 38.55 8.80 35.72
C GLN A 728 39.42 9.05 36.96
N HIS A 729 39.11 10.04 37.79
CA HIS A 729 39.97 10.43 38.92
C HIS A 729 40.10 9.36 40.01
N ASN A 730 39.06 8.54 40.26
CA ASN A 730 39.08 7.53 41.33
C ASN A 730 39.55 6.14 40.85
N THR A 731 39.24 5.78 39.61
CA THR A 731 39.55 4.47 38.99
C THR A 731 41.04 4.24 38.72
N LEU A 732 41.86 5.28 38.84
CA LEU A 732 43.31 5.19 38.68
C LEU A 732 44.00 4.51 39.88
N PHE A 733 43.29 4.33 41.01
CA PHE A 733 43.86 3.83 42.26
C PHE A 733 43.47 2.36 42.60
N ASP A 734 42.37 1.82 42.08
CA ASP A 734 41.92 0.44 42.40
C ASP A 734 42.80 -0.66 41.76
N LEU A 735 43.40 -0.36 40.60
CA LEU A 735 44.24 -1.32 39.86
C LEU A 735 45.56 -1.64 40.56
N THR A 736 46.04 -0.76 41.44
CA THR A 736 47.34 -0.95 42.11
C THR A 736 47.31 -2.02 43.21
N GLY A 737 46.14 -2.40 43.73
CA GLY A 737 46.01 -3.39 44.81
C GLY A 737 45.97 -4.85 44.32
N LEU A 738 45.33 -5.13 43.19
CA LEU A 738 45.27 -6.48 42.60
C LEU A 738 46.65 -6.92 42.10
N ASP A 739 47.39 -5.98 41.52
CA ASP A 739 48.76 -6.20 41.06
C ASP A 739 49.74 -6.47 42.22
N ALA A 740 49.45 -5.99 43.44
CA ALA A 740 50.23 -6.34 44.64
C ALA A 740 49.97 -7.79 45.14
N TRP A 741 48.72 -8.29 45.10
CA TRP A 741 48.37 -9.70 45.45
C TRP A 741 49.03 -10.69 44.49
N VAL A 742 49.02 -10.39 43.18
CA VAL A 742 49.65 -11.25 42.15
C VAL A 742 51.16 -11.37 42.36
N LEU A 743 51.82 -10.28 42.80
CA LEU A 743 53.27 -10.24 43.07
C LEU A 743 53.65 -10.84 44.44
N GLY A 744 52.67 -11.27 45.25
CA GLY A 744 52.93 -11.80 46.59
C GLY A 744 53.41 -10.74 47.59
N GLN A 745 53.28 -9.44 47.26
CA GLN A 745 53.68 -8.32 48.12
C GLN A 745 52.50 -7.86 48.95
N HIS A 746 52.18 -8.60 50.01
CA HIS A 746 50.96 -8.39 50.76
C HIS A 746 50.99 -7.23 51.78
N GLU A 747 52.13 -6.58 52.03
CA GLU A 747 52.29 -5.75 53.24
C GLU A 747 52.64 -4.25 53.11
N GLN A 748 52.85 -3.63 51.93
CA GLN A 748 53.17 -2.18 51.90
C GLN A 748 52.56 -1.41 50.71
N VAL A 749 51.85 -0.30 51.04
CA VAL A 749 51.72 1.00 50.33
C VAL A 749 50.29 1.56 50.49
N GLN A 750 50.11 2.50 51.43
CA GLN A 750 48.96 3.42 51.44
C GLN A 750 49.44 4.78 50.86
N LEU A 751 48.95 5.18 49.68
CA LEU A 751 49.30 6.47 49.03
C LEU A 751 48.62 7.67 49.72
N SER A 752 49.39 8.74 50.02
CA SER A 752 48.92 10.00 50.63
C SER A 752 48.09 10.88 49.67
N GLU A 753 47.21 11.74 50.19
CA GLU A 753 46.37 12.64 49.37
C GLU A 753 47.18 13.69 48.59
N ALA A 754 48.32 14.13 49.13
CA ALA A 754 49.21 15.08 48.44
C ALA A 754 49.79 14.48 47.15
N ASP A 755 50.25 13.22 47.22
CA ASP A 755 50.81 12.49 46.07
C ASP A 755 49.76 12.29 44.97
N ARG A 756 48.49 12.07 45.35
CA ARG A 756 47.38 11.93 44.40
C ARG A 756 47.10 13.23 43.64
N SER A 757 47.20 14.37 44.31
CA SER A 757 46.91 15.68 43.70
C SER A 757 47.97 16.11 42.67
N GLU A 758 49.24 15.85 42.94
CA GLU A 758 50.32 16.21 42.02
C GLU A 758 50.31 15.32 40.75
N ILE A 759 50.01 14.03 40.91
CA ILE A 759 49.82 13.11 39.77
C ILE A 759 48.67 13.59 38.87
N GLN A 760 47.57 14.08 39.45
CA GLN A 760 46.42 14.59 38.70
C GLN A 760 46.73 15.86 37.90
N ARG A 761 47.48 16.80 38.48
CA ARG A 761 47.88 18.05 37.83
C ARG A 761 48.73 17.77 36.58
N GLN A 762 49.74 16.91 36.72
CA GLN A 762 50.63 16.56 35.61
C GLN A 762 49.92 15.85 34.45
N VAL A 763 48.93 15.00 34.76
CA VAL A 763 48.07 14.38 33.74
C VAL A 763 47.18 15.41 33.03
N SER A 764 46.67 16.42 33.74
CA SER A 764 45.77 17.44 33.17
C SER A 764 46.47 18.44 32.26
N ASP A 765 47.67 18.90 32.62
CA ASP A 765 48.43 19.85 31.79
C ASP A 765 48.83 19.21 30.44
N ARG A 766 49.22 17.93 30.45
CA ARG A 766 49.52 17.19 29.22
C ARG A 766 48.29 17.11 28.30
N TYR A 767 47.13 16.86 28.87
CA TYR A 767 45.87 16.73 28.14
C TYR A 767 45.45 18.03 27.42
N ILE A 768 45.56 19.20 28.07
CA ILE A 768 45.16 20.50 27.48
C ILE A 768 45.98 20.83 26.23
N SER A 769 47.31 20.64 26.32
CA SER A 769 48.21 20.94 25.21
C SER A 769 47.88 20.11 23.97
N ASP A 770 47.66 18.81 24.16
CA ASP A 770 47.31 17.90 23.07
C ASP A 770 45.93 18.29 22.47
N TYR A 771 44.98 18.74 23.30
CA TYR A 771 43.65 19.18 22.85
C TYR A 771 43.67 20.37 21.87
N THR A 772 44.30 21.49 22.22
CA THR A 772 44.25 22.71 21.39
C THR A 772 45.04 22.57 20.09
N GLY A 773 46.12 21.79 20.10
CA GLY A 773 46.98 21.59 18.94
C GLY A 773 46.26 20.89 17.78
N HIS A 774 45.40 19.91 18.08
CA HIS A 774 44.65 19.18 17.05
C HIS A 774 43.66 20.06 16.28
N TRP A 775 42.97 21.01 16.94
CA TRP A 775 41.95 21.86 16.30
C TRP A 775 42.53 22.98 15.43
N GLN A 776 43.66 23.57 15.80
CA GLN A 776 44.31 24.60 14.96
C GLN A 776 44.88 24.01 13.67
N LYS A 777 45.44 22.79 13.75
CA LYS A 777 45.96 22.07 12.58
C LYS A 777 44.87 21.88 11.52
N LEU A 778 43.67 21.49 11.94
CA LEU A 778 42.52 21.25 11.07
C LEU A 778 42.10 22.50 10.29
N LEU A 779 41.95 23.66 10.94
CA LEU A 779 41.48 24.90 10.29
C LEU A 779 42.46 25.42 9.23
N SER A 780 43.76 25.30 9.48
CA SER A 780 44.80 25.78 8.57
C SER A 780 44.87 24.99 7.25
N ALA A 781 44.32 23.76 7.24
CA ALA A 781 44.46 22.81 6.15
C ALA A 781 43.37 22.90 5.05
N LEU A 782 42.39 23.80 5.15
CA LEU A 782 41.20 23.84 4.27
C LEU A 782 41.25 24.95 3.18
N ASP A 783 41.01 24.63 1.90
CA ASP A 783 41.00 25.56 0.74
C ASP A 783 39.81 25.34 -0.23
N ILE A 784 39.50 26.30 -1.13
CA ILE A 784 38.40 26.17 -2.13
C ILE A 784 38.84 25.43 -3.40
N GLN A 785 37.96 24.57 -3.91
CA GLN A 785 38.16 23.80 -5.14
C GLN A 785 38.24 24.68 -6.41
N PRO A 786 39.11 24.38 -7.40
CA PRO A 786 39.19 25.13 -8.65
C PRO A 786 37.97 24.91 -9.59
N PHE A 787 37.60 25.92 -10.38
CA PHE A 787 36.52 25.88 -11.36
C PHE A 787 37.06 25.79 -12.79
N ASP A 788 36.60 24.79 -13.55
CA ASP A 788 36.97 24.60 -14.95
C ASP A 788 35.94 25.17 -15.91
N SER A 789 34.68 25.29 -15.47
CA SER A 789 33.58 25.79 -16.30
C SER A 789 32.58 26.67 -15.53
N PRO A 790 31.82 27.55 -16.23
CA PRO A 790 30.75 28.36 -15.62
C PRO A 790 29.67 27.51 -14.92
N GLU A 791 29.35 26.33 -15.46
CA GLU A 791 28.33 25.43 -14.91
C GLU A 791 28.79 24.83 -13.57
N GLN A 792 30.06 24.42 -13.50
CA GLN A 792 30.65 23.89 -12.27
C GLN A 792 30.73 24.97 -11.19
N ALA A 793 31.16 26.18 -11.56
CA ALA A 793 31.21 27.32 -10.66
C ALA A 793 29.82 27.68 -10.10
N LEU A 794 28.77 27.64 -10.94
CA LEU A 794 27.40 27.88 -10.54
C LEU A 794 26.88 26.82 -9.55
N SER A 795 27.19 25.54 -9.82
CA SER A 795 26.81 24.43 -8.93
C SER A 795 27.42 24.58 -7.52
N VAL A 796 28.72 24.90 -7.46
CA VAL A 796 29.43 25.12 -6.18
C VAL A 796 28.88 26.34 -5.45
N LEU A 797 28.60 27.44 -6.16
CA LEU A 797 27.99 28.64 -5.56
C LEU A 797 26.60 28.38 -4.98
N ASN A 798 25.76 27.60 -5.68
CA ASN A 798 24.44 27.22 -5.20
C ASN A 798 24.51 26.27 -4.00
N MET A 799 25.53 25.41 -3.95
CA MET A 799 25.77 24.55 -2.79
C MET A 799 26.23 25.35 -1.55
N ILE A 800 27.06 26.39 -1.74
CA ILE A 800 27.51 27.26 -0.65
C ILE A 800 26.37 28.13 -0.11
N THR A 801 25.50 28.62 -0.99
CA THR A 801 24.42 29.57 -0.65
C THR A 801 23.09 28.93 -0.31
N GLY A 802 22.89 27.66 -0.69
CA GLY A 802 21.70 26.87 -0.41
C GLY A 802 21.64 26.35 1.02
N ASP A 803 20.93 25.24 1.22
CA ASP A 803 20.64 24.69 2.55
C ASP A 803 21.86 24.03 3.21
N GLU A 804 22.83 23.55 2.41
CA GLU A 804 23.98 22.79 2.90
C GLU A 804 25.05 23.65 3.59
N GLN A 805 25.04 24.98 3.40
CA GLN A 805 25.86 26.01 4.07
C GLN A 805 27.21 25.54 4.66
N PRO A 806 28.12 24.94 3.86
CA PRO A 806 29.30 24.23 4.37
C PRO A 806 30.26 25.15 5.15
N PHE A 807 30.31 26.44 4.80
CA PHE A 807 31.10 27.44 5.55
C PHE A 807 30.58 27.60 6.99
N ARG A 808 29.26 27.56 7.19
CA ARG A 808 28.64 27.68 8.50
C ARG A 808 28.85 26.41 9.34
N HIS A 809 28.77 25.23 8.72
CA HIS A 809 28.99 23.96 9.40
C HIS A 809 30.40 23.84 10.00
N ILE A 810 31.43 24.21 9.25
CA ILE A 810 32.82 24.14 9.75
C ILE A 810 33.04 25.06 10.95
N VAL A 811 32.53 26.29 10.89
CA VAL A 811 32.70 27.25 11.99
C VAL A 811 31.85 26.84 13.21
N SER A 812 30.68 26.21 13.00
CA SER A 812 29.85 25.68 14.08
C SER A 812 30.50 24.48 14.77
N LEU A 813 31.07 23.54 14.00
CA LEU A 813 31.77 22.35 14.51
C LEU A 813 32.94 22.73 15.43
N LEU A 814 33.69 23.78 15.04
CA LEU A 814 34.75 24.35 15.86
C LEU A 814 34.19 24.93 17.16
N GLY A 815 33.14 25.75 17.08
CA GLY A 815 32.48 26.35 18.24
C GLY A 815 31.96 25.29 19.20
N ASP A 816 31.41 24.19 18.69
CA ASP A 816 30.86 23.13 19.52
C ASP A 816 31.90 22.41 20.38
N ASN A 817 33.13 22.29 19.89
CA ASN A 817 34.20 21.59 20.60
C ASN A 817 35.15 22.50 21.38
N THR A 818 35.17 23.81 21.08
CA THR A 818 36.17 24.72 21.68
C THR A 818 35.57 25.87 22.48
N ALA A 819 34.27 26.14 22.41
CA ALA A 819 33.68 27.28 23.14
C ALA A 819 33.67 27.10 24.67
N VAL A 820 33.71 28.23 25.40
CA VAL A 820 33.56 28.25 26.86
C VAL A 820 32.12 27.85 27.23
N ARG A 821 31.95 26.70 27.90
CA ARG A 821 30.65 26.20 28.35
C ARG A 821 30.51 26.28 29.88
N PRO A 822 29.36 26.71 30.42
CA PRO A 822 29.10 26.66 31.85
C PRO A 822 28.99 25.19 32.30
N LEU A 823 29.88 24.77 33.21
CA LEU A 823 29.82 23.44 33.81
C LEU A 823 28.53 23.31 34.64
N THR A 824 27.77 22.24 34.41
CA THR A 824 26.61 21.90 35.24
C THR A 824 27.10 21.33 36.58
N GLY A 825 26.90 22.08 37.68
CA GLY A 825 27.25 21.71 39.06
C GLY A 825 28.45 22.46 39.67
N LYS A 826 28.80 22.16 40.94
CA LYS A 826 30.02 22.70 41.62
C LYS A 826 31.29 22.09 40.98
N GLY A 827 31.61 22.48 39.75
CA GLY A 827 32.87 22.09 39.10
C GLY A 827 34.08 22.61 39.88
N SER A 828 35.13 21.80 39.99
CA SER A 828 36.37 22.20 40.67
C SER A 828 37.00 23.41 39.95
N ALA A 829 37.75 24.24 40.69
CA ALA A 829 38.46 25.38 40.09
C ALA A 829 39.38 24.94 38.94
N GLN A 830 40.00 23.76 39.07
CA GLN A 830 40.85 23.13 38.06
C GLN A 830 40.12 22.81 36.75
N GLN A 831 38.88 22.34 36.81
CA GLN A 831 38.07 22.02 35.62
C GLN A 831 37.66 23.27 34.83
N ARG A 832 37.35 24.36 35.53
CA ARG A 832 37.02 25.65 34.91
C ARG A 832 38.23 26.28 34.23
N ASP A 833 39.40 26.20 34.87
CA ASP A 833 40.67 26.65 34.29
C ASP A 833 40.97 25.91 32.99
N THR A 834 40.88 24.57 33.01
CA THR A 834 41.12 23.69 31.84
C THR A 834 40.28 24.12 30.63
N LEU A 835 38.97 24.33 30.81
CA LEU A 835 38.07 24.71 29.72
C LEU A 835 38.31 26.12 29.19
N SER A 836 38.62 27.07 30.08
CA SER A 836 38.93 28.44 29.65
C SER A 836 40.21 28.51 28.80
N ARG A 837 41.21 27.69 29.12
CA ARG A 837 42.48 27.60 28.40
C ARG A 837 42.32 26.95 27.03
N ILE A 838 41.39 26.01 26.88
CA ILE A 838 41.05 25.40 25.59
C ILE A 838 40.38 26.40 24.63
N ALA A 839 39.48 27.27 25.13
CA ALA A 839 38.66 28.12 24.27
C ALA A 839 39.33 29.39 23.73
N ARG A 840 40.30 29.94 24.47
CA ARG A 840 40.92 31.24 24.20
C ARG A 840 41.42 31.46 22.75
N PRO A 841 42.01 30.48 22.04
CA PRO A 841 42.52 30.70 20.69
C PRO A 841 41.45 30.87 19.59
N PHE A 842 40.18 30.52 19.85
CA PHE A 842 39.15 30.39 18.80
C PHE A 842 38.03 31.43 18.86
N THR A 843 38.12 32.40 19.76
CA THR A 843 37.02 33.33 20.07
C THR A 843 36.63 34.23 18.89
N GLN A 844 37.59 34.72 18.10
CA GLN A 844 37.30 35.59 16.94
C GLN A 844 36.49 34.90 15.84
N LEU A 845 36.66 33.58 15.68
CA LEU A 845 35.91 32.77 14.71
C LEU A 845 34.50 32.46 15.21
N ASP A 846 34.36 32.17 16.50
CA ASP A 846 33.05 31.96 17.13
C ASP A 846 32.17 33.24 17.03
N ASP A 847 32.79 34.42 17.18
CA ASP A 847 32.12 35.72 17.03
C ASP A 847 31.56 35.96 15.60
N THR A 848 32.11 35.32 14.55
CA THR A 848 31.63 35.48 13.17
C THR A 848 30.25 34.88 12.93
N LEU A 849 29.90 33.83 13.69
CA LEU A 849 28.60 33.18 13.63
C LEU A 849 27.58 33.84 14.56
N LYS A 850 28.03 34.32 15.72
CA LYS A 850 27.17 34.85 16.77
C LYS A 850 26.93 36.37 16.67
N GLY A 851 27.79 37.08 15.93
CA GLY A 851 27.82 38.54 15.88
C GLY A 851 28.54 39.13 17.09
N ARG A 852 28.97 40.39 16.97
CA ARG A 852 29.66 41.11 18.05
C ARG A 852 28.78 42.25 18.55
N GLY A 853 28.15 42.07 19.71
CA GLY A 853 27.24 43.09 20.25
C GLY A 853 25.99 43.26 19.38
N ASN A 854 25.78 44.46 18.80
CA ASN A 854 24.65 44.76 17.93
C ASN A 854 24.95 44.58 16.42
N ASP A 855 26.17 44.21 16.04
CA ASP A 855 26.54 44.00 14.64
C ASP A 855 26.03 42.63 14.14
N ALA A 856 25.45 42.61 12.94
CA ALA A 856 24.93 41.39 12.34
C ALA A 856 26.07 40.38 12.01
N PRO A 857 25.79 39.06 12.01
CA PRO A 857 26.78 38.04 11.67
C PRO A 857 27.38 38.27 10.27
N LEU A 858 28.71 38.29 10.19
CA LEU A 858 29.45 38.53 8.94
C LEU A 858 29.12 37.48 7.86
N ILE A 859 28.76 36.26 8.28
CA ILE A 859 28.38 35.16 7.37
C ILE A 859 27.15 35.48 6.52
N GLN A 860 26.23 36.32 7.02
CA GLN A 860 25.03 36.70 6.27
C GLN A 860 25.36 37.63 5.09
N GLY A 861 26.29 38.56 5.28
CA GLY A 861 26.76 39.45 4.21
C GLY A 861 27.55 38.71 3.13
N ILE A 862 28.27 37.63 3.49
CA ILE A 862 28.95 36.74 2.53
C ILE A 862 27.91 36.06 1.63
N ASN A 863 26.88 35.45 2.21
CA ASN A 863 25.87 34.71 1.45
C ASN A 863 25.12 35.59 0.44
N GLN A 864 24.75 36.83 0.81
CA GLN A 864 24.04 37.73 -0.11
C GLN A 864 24.84 38.04 -1.39
N LYS A 865 26.15 38.27 -1.26
CA LYS A 865 27.01 38.57 -2.42
C LYS A 865 27.29 37.33 -3.27
N LEU A 866 27.37 36.15 -2.66
CA LEU A 866 27.50 34.89 -3.39
C LEU A 866 26.24 34.56 -4.19
N ILE A 867 25.04 34.83 -3.65
CA ILE A 867 23.77 34.65 -4.38
C ILE A 867 23.71 35.54 -5.61
N ALA A 868 24.10 36.82 -5.49
CA ALA A 868 24.13 37.74 -6.62
C ALA A 868 25.08 37.27 -7.74
N LEU A 869 26.21 36.66 -7.37
CA LEU A 869 27.14 36.07 -8.32
C LEU A 869 26.57 34.82 -9.01
N ALA A 870 25.90 33.94 -8.26
CA ALA A 870 25.27 32.75 -8.79
C ALA A 870 24.18 33.08 -9.82
N GLN A 871 23.28 34.02 -9.48
CA GLN A 871 22.20 34.43 -10.39
C GLN A 871 22.72 35.01 -11.71
N TRP A 872 23.82 35.78 -11.65
CA TRP A 872 24.45 36.32 -12.85
C TRP A 872 25.05 35.22 -13.74
N LEU A 873 25.69 34.22 -13.14
CA LEU A 873 26.27 33.11 -13.89
C LEU A 873 25.19 32.17 -14.47
N GLU A 874 24.08 32.00 -13.76
CA GLU A 874 22.91 31.27 -14.24
C GLU A 874 22.28 31.90 -15.48
N GLN A 875 22.18 33.23 -15.53
CA GLN A 875 21.67 33.94 -16.70
C GLN A 875 22.54 33.71 -17.95
N ILE A 876 23.85 33.54 -17.78
CA ILE A 876 24.77 33.26 -18.89
C ILE A 876 24.61 31.80 -19.35
N ASN A 877 24.58 30.86 -18.41
CA ASN A 877 24.50 29.43 -18.73
C ASN A 877 23.15 29.00 -19.31
N SER A 878 22.07 29.66 -18.89
CA SER A 878 20.71 29.33 -19.34
C SER A 878 20.32 29.98 -20.69
N ALA A 879 21.20 30.81 -21.27
CA ALA A 879 20.94 31.40 -22.58
C ALA A 879 21.00 30.33 -23.68
N GLY A 880 20.20 30.50 -24.74
CA GLY A 880 20.17 29.56 -25.87
C GLY A 880 21.51 29.44 -26.61
N ASP A 881 22.32 30.50 -26.59
CA ASP A 881 23.74 30.46 -26.90
C ASP A 881 24.51 31.08 -25.71
N PRO A 882 25.04 30.24 -24.80
CA PRO A 882 25.81 30.69 -23.64
C PRO A 882 27.06 31.47 -24.05
N GLY A 883 27.67 31.15 -25.19
CA GLY A 883 28.81 31.87 -25.74
C GLY A 883 28.45 33.28 -26.17
N ALA A 884 27.35 33.45 -26.91
CA ALA A 884 26.84 34.77 -27.30
C ALA A 884 26.35 35.59 -26.09
N ALA A 885 25.79 34.95 -25.05
CA ALA A 885 25.42 35.61 -23.82
C ALA A 885 26.64 36.04 -22.99
N ALA A 886 27.65 35.18 -22.88
CA ALA A 886 28.94 35.50 -22.27
C ALA A 886 29.64 36.63 -23.02
N PHE A 887 29.54 36.64 -24.35
CA PHE A 887 30.06 37.71 -25.21
C PHE A 887 29.36 39.05 -24.97
N LYS A 888 28.03 39.03 -24.84
CA LYS A 888 27.24 40.21 -24.47
C LYS A 888 27.55 40.70 -23.05
N ALA A 889 27.80 39.79 -22.11
CA ALA A 889 28.24 40.12 -20.75
C ALA A 889 29.65 40.76 -20.75
N LEU A 890 30.54 40.29 -21.64
CA LEU A 890 31.86 40.89 -21.84
C LEU A 890 31.77 42.32 -22.39
N GLN A 891 30.89 42.56 -23.38
CA GLN A 891 30.60 43.90 -23.91
C GLN A 891 30.00 44.83 -22.84
N LEU A 892 29.16 44.30 -21.96
CA LEU A 892 28.59 45.05 -20.83
C LEU A 892 29.66 45.41 -19.80
N ARG A 893 30.56 44.48 -19.45
CA ARG A 893 31.67 44.72 -18.53
C ARG A 893 32.61 45.81 -19.02
N GLN A 894 32.83 45.92 -20.33
CA GLN A 894 33.64 46.98 -20.92
C GLN A 894 32.97 48.36 -20.82
N SER A 895 31.64 48.40 -20.90
CA SER A 895 30.88 49.65 -20.80
C SER A 895 30.61 50.09 -19.36
N ASP A 896 30.47 49.17 -18.38
CA ASP A 896 30.29 49.49 -16.95
C ASP A 896 30.71 48.33 -15.99
N PRO A 897 31.88 48.40 -15.32
CA PRO A 897 32.43 47.30 -14.52
C PRO A 897 31.73 47.01 -13.18
N TYR A 898 31.07 47.98 -12.55
CA TYR A 898 30.42 47.76 -11.24
C TYR A 898 29.10 47.00 -11.36
N LYS A 899 28.60 46.84 -12.59
CA LYS A 899 27.49 45.95 -12.91
C LYS A 899 27.93 44.48 -13.03
N ASP A 900 29.22 44.18 -12.88
CA ASP A 900 29.75 42.82 -12.82
C ASP A 900 29.81 42.31 -11.37
N PRO A 901 28.98 41.30 -11.00
CA PRO A 901 28.96 40.76 -9.65
C PRO A 901 30.27 40.11 -9.21
N ALA A 902 31.07 39.56 -10.13
CA ALA A 902 32.34 38.90 -9.80
C ALA A 902 33.35 39.91 -9.24
N PHE A 903 33.42 41.10 -9.83
CA PHE A 903 34.27 42.18 -9.33
C PHE A 903 33.81 42.69 -7.96
N SER A 904 32.48 42.77 -7.73
CA SER A 904 31.91 43.25 -6.47
C SER A 904 32.18 42.32 -5.27
N LEU A 905 32.23 41.01 -5.48
CA LEU A 905 32.49 40.01 -4.44
C LEU A 905 33.96 40.02 -4.02
N GLN A 906 34.87 40.19 -4.99
CA GLN A 906 36.31 40.25 -4.74
C GLN A 906 36.69 41.37 -3.76
N GLN A 907 36.03 42.53 -3.84
CA GLN A 907 36.30 43.64 -2.93
C GLN A 907 35.79 43.38 -1.50
N TYR A 908 34.72 42.60 -1.33
CA TYR A 908 34.16 42.28 -0.01
C TYR A 908 35.00 41.27 0.77
N ALA A 909 35.62 40.30 0.08
CA ALA A 909 36.43 39.25 0.69
C ALA A 909 37.61 39.79 1.55
N ARG A 910 38.16 40.96 1.20
CA ARG A 910 39.32 41.56 1.89
C ARG A 910 39.07 41.99 3.34
N GLY A 911 37.81 42.00 3.80
CA GLY A 911 37.43 42.45 5.16
C GLY A 911 37.12 41.34 6.17
N LEU A 912 37.35 40.06 5.87
CA LEU A 912 36.94 38.91 6.70
C LEU A 912 38.10 38.33 7.57
N PRO A 913 37.83 37.63 8.69
CA PRO A 913 38.87 36.96 9.48
C PRO A 913 39.31 35.62 8.87
N ALA A 914 40.55 35.23 9.10
CA ALA A 914 41.09 33.98 8.59
C ALA A 914 40.36 32.76 9.20
N PRO A 915 39.95 31.76 8.40
CA PRO A 915 40.29 31.56 6.97
C PRO A 915 39.24 32.06 5.95
N LEU A 916 38.19 32.78 6.35
CA LEU A 916 37.05 33.13 5.48
C LEU A 916 37.41 34.13 4.36
N ASP A 917 38.35 35.03 4.61
CA ASP A 917 38.90 35.99 3.63
C ASP A 917 39.45 35.30 2.38
N ARG A 918 40.25 34.24 2.61
CA ARG A 918 40.88 33.47 1.56
C ARG A 918 39.85 32.74 0.70
N TRP A 919 38.90 32.07 1.35
CA TRP A 919 37.89 31.27 0.67
C TRP A 919 37.00 32.11 -0.24
N VAL A 920 36.46 33.23 0.25
CA VAL A 920 35.56 34.09 -0.55
C VAL A 920 36.30 34.78 -1.70
N GLY A 921 37.57 35.15 -1.50
CA GLY A 921 38.39 35.75 -2.55
C GLY A 921 38.66 34.80 -3.72
N GLN A 922 38.91 33.52 -3.43
CA GLN A 922 39.17 32.49 -4.45
C GLN A 922 37.98 32.28 -5.40
N ILE A 923 36.75 32.31 -4.88
CA ILE A 923 35.53 32.10 -5.67
C ILE A 923 35.35 33.21 -6.72
N ALA A 924 35.51 34.48 -6.32
CA ALA A 924 35.28 35.63 -7.19
C ALA A 924 36.22 35.67 -8.41
N THR A 925 37.50 35.36 -8.20
CA THR A 925 38.51 35.39 -9.27
C THR A 925 38.29 34.27 -10.29
N GLN A 926 37.90 33.08 -9.85
CA GLN A 926 37.73 31.94 -10.74
C GLN A 926 36.51 32.08 -11.66
N VAL A 927 35.39 32.59 -11.15
CA VAL A 927 34.16 32.81 -11.93
C VAL A 927 34.39 33.78 -13.10
N ALA A 928 35.13 34.87 -12.91
CA ALA A 928 35.43 35.83 -13.98
C ALA A 928 36.29 35.23 -15.12
N GLY A 929 37.14 34.26 -14.81
CA GLY A 929 37.99 33.58 -15.78
C GLY A 929 37.20 32.67 -16.72
N VAL A 930 36.36 31.79 -16.15
CA VAL A 930 35.59 30.80 -16.92
C VAL A 930 34.61 31.45 -17.90
N THR A 931 33.99 32.59 -17.54
CA THR A 931 33.07 33.31 -18.43
C THR A 931 33.75 33.92 -19.66
N THR A 932 35.00 34.38 -19.52
CA THR A 932 35.73 35.02 -20.62
C THR A 932 36.13 34.00 -21.70
N SER A 933 36.49 32.78 -21.28
CA SER A 933 36.85 31.70 -22.20
C SER A 933 35.67 31.26 -23.08
N LEU A 934 34.46 31.17 -22.50
CA LEU A 934 33.24 30.78 -23.20
C LEU A 934 32.83 31.76 -24.32
N ALA A 935 33.04 33.06 -24.10
CA ALA A 935 32.70 34.10 -25.09
C ALA A 935 33.56 34.01 -26.36
N MET A 936 34.84 33.66 -26.23
CA MET A 936 35.75 33.60 -27.37
C MET A 936 35.47 32.39 -28.26
N SER A 937 35.19 31.22 -27.68
CA SER A 937 34.96 29.98 -28.45
C SER A 937 33.78 30.08 -29.42
N SER A 938 32.68 30.74 -29.03
CA SER A 938 31.49 30.89 -29.89
C SER A 938 31.75 31.77 -31.12
N LEU A 939 32.55 32.83 -30.99
CA LEU A 939 32.88 33.73 -32.10
C LEU A 939 33.63 33.01 -33.24
N ASN A 940 34.57 32.12 -32.90
CA ASN A 940 35.35 31.40 -33.91
C ASN A 940 34.49 30.39 -34.67
N GLN A 941 33.52 29.77 -34.00
CA GLN A 941 32.58 28.84 -34.64
C GLN A 941 31.72 29.55 -35.69
N ALA A 942 31.18 30.73 -35.37
CA ALA A 942 30.34 31.49 -36.29
C ALA A 942 31.07 31.90 -37.59
N TRP A 943 32.37 32.22 -37.51
CA TRP A 943 33.20 32.56 -38.68
C TRP A 943 33.35 31.41 -39.67
N SER A 944 33.64 30.22 -39.14
CA SER A 944 33.83 29.02 -39.93
C SER A 944 32.58 28.67 -40.72
N GLU A 945 31.43 28.63 -40.04
CA GLU A 945 30.16 28.16 -40.62
C GLU A 945 29.57 29.14 -41.64
N GLN A 946 29.65 30.45 -41.39
CA GLN A 946 28.89 31.44 -42.17
C GLN A 946 29.68 32.02 -43.36
N VAL A 947 31.02 32.04 -43.29
CA VAL A 947 31.85 32.75 -44.28
C VAL A 947 32.81 31.80 -45.00
N LEU A 948 33.54 30.96 -44.27
CA LEU A 948 34.60 30.12 -44.84
C LEU A 948 34.03 28.96 -45.68
N THR A 949 33.07 28.21 -45.13
CA THR A 949 32.48 27.04 -45.80
C THR A 949 31.82 27.39 -47.13
N PRO A 950 30.96 28.43 -47.25
CA PRO A 950 30.31 28.76 -48.53
C PRO A 950 31.28 29.14 -49.65
N PHE A 951 32.41 29.79 -49.33
CA PHE A 951 33.42 30.21 -50.31
C PHE A 951 34.18 29.04 -50.91
N ASN A 952 34.69 28.16 -50.05
CA ASN A 952 35.53 27.03 -50.44
C ASN A 952 34.75 26.02 -51.29
N ASP A 953 33.49 25.77 -50.95
CA ASP A 953 32.67 24.75 -51.62
C ASP A 953 32.24 25.15 -53.04
N THR A 954 32.11 26.46 -53.32
CA THR A 954 31.44 26.94 -54.54
C THR A 954 32.36 27.64 -55.53
N LEU A 955 33.37 28.39 -55.07
CA LEU A 955 34.14 29.32 -55.91
C LEU A 955 35.64 29.00 -56.02
N ALA A 956 36.27 28.50 -54.95
CA ALA A 956 37.73 28.50 -54.81
C ALA A 956 38.52 27.75 -55.92
N ASP A 957 37.98 26.64 -56.46
CA ASP A 957 38.66 25.73 -57.40
C ASP A 957 38.23 25.89 -58.88
N ARG A 958 37.43 26.91 -59.21
CA ARG A 958 36.85 27.12 -60.55
C ARG A 958 37.47 28.32 -61.27
N TYR A 959 37.49 28.35 -62.61
CA TYR A 959 37.93 29.53 -63.38
C TYR A 959 36.91 30.68 -63.22
N PRO A 960 37.31 31.94 -62.98
CA PRO A 960 38.66 32.50 -63.09
C PRO A 960 39.51 32.49 -61.80
N PHE A 961 39.01 32.02 -60.65
CA PHE A 961 39.78 31.94 -59.38
C PHE A 961 40.90 30.89 -59.43
N ASN A 962 40.74 29.86 -60.25
CA ASN A 962 41.80 28.93 -60.63
C ASN A 962 41.95 28.93 -62.17
N PRO A 963 42.94 29.67 -62.73
CA PRO A 963 43.11 29.80 -64.18
C PRO A 963 43.37 28.47 -64.91
N ALA A 964 43.96 27.48 -64.24
CA ALA A 964 44.23 26.16 -64.80
C ALA A 964 42.99 25.24 -64.84
N SER A 965 41.90 25.64 -64.19
CA SER A 965 40.68 24.84 -64.11
C SER A 965 39.97 24.78 -65.46
N SER A 966 39.54 23.59 -65.86
CA SER A 966 38.69 23.36 -67.03
C SER A 966 37.20 23.60 -66.73
N GLN A 967 36.84 23.80 -65.46
CA GLN A 967 35.49 24.13 -65.03
C GLN A 967 35.37 25.60 -64.66
N ASP A 968 34.34 26.24 -65.21
CA ASP A 968 34.05 27.64 -64.95
C ASP A 968 33.23 27.82 -63.67
N ALA A 969 33.47 28.93 -62.97
CA ALA A 969 32.67 29.38 -61.84
C ALA A 969 31.32 29.90 -62.35
N SER A 970 30.25 29.54 -61.63
CA SER A 970 28.93 30.08 -61.92
C SER A 970 28.87 31.56 -61.56
N LEU A 971 28.40 32.39 -62.50
CA LEU A 971 28.24 33.82 -62.28
C LEU A 971 27.28 34.12 -61.11
N SER A 972 26.25 33.29 -60.88
CA SER A 972 25.30 33.47 -59.77
C SER A 972 25.95 33.36 -58.40
N GLU A 973 26.90 32.42 -58.24
CA GLU A 973 27.58 32.20 -56.96
C GLU A 973 28.62 33.29 -56.70
N VAL A 974 29.31 33.77 -57.74
CA VAL A 974 30.22 34.91 -57.61
C VAL A 974 29.44 36.16 -57.16
N THR A 975 28.25 36.40 -57.73
CA THR A 975 27.38 37.51 -57.32
C THR A 975 26.94 37.37 -55.87
N ARG A 976 26.43 36.20 -55.45
CA ARG A 976 25.95 36.00 -54.07
C ARG A 976 27.05 36.24 -53.03
N PHE A 977 28.27 35.86 -53.35
CA PHE A 977 29.39 35.99 -52.44
C PHE A 977 29.99 37.40 -52.41
N PHE A 978 30.29 37.99 -53.57
CA PHE A 978 31.05 39.24 -53.70
C PHE A 978 30.19 40.50 -53.90
N ALA A 979 28.90 40.39 -54.19
CA ALA A 979 28.08 41.60 -54.35
C ALA A 979 28.01 42.42 -53.05
N PRO A 980 27.75 43.74 -53.13
CA PRO A 980 27.52 44.57 -51.95
C PRO A 980 26.42 44.00 -51.05
N GLY A 981 26.69 43.86 -49.74
CA GLY A 981 25.76 43.21 -48.80
C GLY A 981 25.67 41.68 -48.94
N GLY A 982 26.57 41.06 -49.69
CA GLY A 982 26.72 39.61 -49.76
C GLY A 982 27.28 38.99 -48.48
N THR A 983 27.50 37.68 -48.52
CA THR A 983 27.88 36.86 -47.36
C THR A 983 29.06 37.41 -46.56
N LEU A 984 30.16 37.78 -47.25
CA LEU A 984 31.39 38.22 -46.60
C LEU A 984 31.25 39.61 -45.94
N ASP A 985 30.61 40.55 -46.63
CA ASP A 985 30.47 41.94 -46.17
C ASP A 985 29.54 42.05 -44.95
N GLY A 986 28.45 41.26 -44.92
CA GLY A 986 27.50 41.24 -43.80
C GLY A 986 28.08 40.72 -42.47
N PHE A 987 28.94 39.69 -42.52
CA PHE A 987 29.57 39.14 -41.32
C PHE A 987 30.58 40.10 -40.69
N TYR A 988 31.38 40.77 -41.53
CA TYR A 988 32.39 41.73 -41.08
C TYR A 988 31.79 42.87 -40.24
N GLN A 989 30.70 43.48 -40.72
CA GLN A 989 30.08 44.64 -40.06
C GLN A 989 29.46 44.31 -38.70
N SER A 990 28.92 43.11 -38.54
CA SER A 990 28.12 42.72 -37.36
C SER A 990 28.95 42.14 -36.21
N SER A 991 29.96 41.32 -36.51
CA SER A 991 30.61 40.47 -35.50
C SER A 991 32.08 40.81 -35.27
N LEU A 992 32.82 41.17 -36.32
CA LEU A 992 34.26 41.39 -36.22
C LEU A 992 34.62 42.83 -35.82
N LYS A 993 33.93 43.82 -36.38
CA LYS A 993 34.24 45.24 -36.16
C LYS A 993 34.22 45.68 -34.68
N PRO A 994 33.19 45.37 -33.85
CA PRO A 994 33.15 45.81 -32.46
C PRO A 994 34.28 45.29 -31.57
N LEU A 995 34.84 44.11 -31.90
CA LEU A 995 35.90 43.46 -31.13
C LEU A 995 37.31 43.85 -31.57
N LEU A 996 37.46 44.17 -32.86
CA LEU A 996 38.66 44.82 -33.38
C LEU A 996 38.83 46.20 -32.72
N ASP A 997 37.72 46.91 -32.49
CA ASP A 997 37.69 48.21 -31.83
C ASP A 997 37.93 48.12 -30.30
N SER A 998 37.53 47.04 -29.63
CA SER A 998 37.65 46.86 -28.16
C SER A 998 39.04 46.40 -27.68
N GLY A 999 39.89 45.90 -28.58
CA GLY A 999 41.21 45.37 -28.23
C GLY A 999 41.20 44.01 -27.52
N VAL A 1000 40.03 43.43 -27.25
CA VAL A 1000 39.88 42.08 -26.67
C VAL A 1000 40.54 41.03 -27.59
N LEU A 1001 40.38 41.18 -28.91
CA LEU A 1001 41.05 40.30 -29.88
C LEU A 1001 42.57 40.50 -29.95
N LYS A 1002 43.10 41.66 -29.51
CA LYS A 1002 44.54 41.92 -29.44
C LYS A 1002 45.20 41.34 -28.19
N GLN A 1003 44.44 41.04 -27.13
CA GLN A 1003 44.94 40.42 -25.90
C GLN A 1003 44.97 38.88 -25.97
N GLY A 1004 44.20 38.28 -26.89
CA GLY A 1004 44.07 36.83 -27.05
C GLY A 1004 44.81 36.22 -28.25
N ALA A 1005 44.92 36.92 -29.39
CA ALA A 1005 45.51 36.36 -30.62
C ALA A 1005 46.96 36.81 -30.85
N GLY A 1006 47.84 35.92 -31.33
CA GLY A 1006 49.11 36.34 -31.93
C GLY A 1006 48.85 37.12 -33.23
N ASN A 1007 49.66 38.13 -33.55
CA ASN A 1007 49.41 39.10 -34.65
C ASN A 1007 49.16 38.52 -36.08
N GLY A 1008 49.36 37.22 -36.32
CA GLY A 1008 49.33 36.60 -37.66
C GLY A 1008 47.95 36.43 -38.31
N PRO A 1009 46.99 35.70 -37.71
CA PRO A 1009 45.70 35.37 -38.34
C PRO A 1009 44.83 36.61 -38.60
N LEU A 1010 44.84 37.55 -37.66
CA LEU A 1010 44.09 38.79 -37.73
C LEU A 1010 44.54 39.69 -38.90
N GLN A 1011 45.85 39.72 -39.20
CA GLN A 1011 46.40 40.55 -40.26
C GLN A 1011 46.17 39.94 -41.66
N ALA A 1012 46.22 38.61 -41.78
CA ALA A 1012 45.88 37.90 -43.00
C ALA A 1012 44.40 38.11 -43.40
N LEU A 1013 43.51 38.13 -42.42
CA LEU A 1013 42.07 38.39 -42.63
C LEU A 1013 41.81 39.77 -43.26
N VAL A 1014 42.47 40.82 -42.76
CA VAL A 1014 42.24 42.20 -43.24
C VAL A 1014 42.66 42.38 -44.72
N ASN A 1015 43.78 41.80 -45.14
CA ASN A 1015 44.27 41.93 -46.52
C ASN A 1015 43.34 41.28 -47.56
N GLN A 1016 42.66 40.20 -47.19
CA GLN A 1016 41.77 39.47 -48.09
C GLN A 1016 40.46 40.22 -48.29
N LEU A 1017 39.97 40.93 -47.26
CA LEU A 1017 38.79 41.79 -47.39
C LEU A 1017 38.98 42.92 -48.43
N ASP A 1018 40.21 43.45 -48.61
CA ASP A 1018 40.52 44.46 -49.65
C ASP A 1018 40.46 43.89 -51.08
N GLN A 1019 40.97 42.67 -51.28
CA GLN A 1019 40.94 42.02 -52.60
C GLN A 1019 39.52 41.67 -53.04
N ALA A 1020 38.64 41.25 -52.12
CA ALA A 1020 37.22 41.04 -52.41
C ALA A 1020 36.53 42.31 -52.94
N GLN A 1021 36.91 43.47 -52.40
CA GLN A 1021 36.34 44.74 -52.83
C GLN A 1021 36.73 45.10 -54.27
N ARG A 1022 37.97 44.83 -54.71
CA ARG A 1022 38.41 45.11 -56.08
C ARG A 1022 37.73 44.25 -57.13
N ILE A 1023 37.54 42.96 -56.82
CA ILE A 1023 36.78 42.04 -57.69
C ILE A 1023 35.36 42.57 -57.88
N ARG A 1024 34.73 43.05 -56.79
CA ARG A 1024 33.39 43.60 -56.79
C ARG A 1024 33.25 44.81 -57.72
N GLU A 1025 34.22 45.71 -57.73
CA GLU A 1025 34.18 46.94 -58.53
C GLU A 1025 34.46 46.69 -60.03
N ALA A 1026 35.30 45.70 -60.37
CA ALA A 1026 35.71 45.45 -61.76
C ALA A 1026 34.74 44.58 -62.58
N LEU A 1027 33.89 43.78 -61.95
CA LEU A 1027 32.95 42.87 -62.64
C LEU A 1027 31.51 43.37 -62.61
N PHE A 1028 31.09 44.03 -61.52
CA PHE A 1028 29.69 44.35 -61.27
C PHE A 1028 29.41 45.84 -61.48
N ASN A 1029 28.32 46.12 -62.21
CA ASN A 1029 27.80 47.48 -62.30
C ASN A 1029 27.17 47.94 -60.96
N ALA A 1030 26.74 49.20 -60.88
CA ALA A 1030 26.15 49.78 -59.66
C ALA A 1030 24.89 49.05 -59.14
N GLN A 1031 24.29 48.22 -59.99
CA GLN A 1031 23.11 47.42 -59.67
C GLN A 1031 23.50 45.99 -59.26
N GLY A 1032 24.80 45.67 -59.22
CA GLY A 1032 25.34 44.38 -58.82
C GLY A 1032 25.25 43.30 -59.89
N GLN A 1033 25.05 43.64 -61.17
CA GLN A 1033 24.99 42.70 -62.28
C GLN A 1033 26.34 42.64 -63.01
N PRO A 1034 26.79 41.46 -63.47
CA PRO A 1034 28.02 41.34 -64.24
C PRO A 1034 27.82 41.85 -65.67
N GLU A 1035 28.51 42.93 -66.05
CA GLU A 1035 28.37 43.58 -67.36
C GLU A 1035 29.67 44.29 -67.76
N VAL A 1036 30.19 44.00 -68.95
CA VAL A 1036 31.48 44.50 -69.46
C VAL A 1036 31.37 44.90 -70.93
N HIS A 1037 31.81 46.12 -71.29
CA HIS A 1037 31.77 46.66 -72.67
C HIS A 1037 33.19 46.86 -73.26
N PHE A 1038 33.41 46.54 -74.54
CA PHE A 1038 34.72 46.67 -75.24
C PHE A 1038 34.60 46.72 -76.80
N VAL A 1039 35.66 46.99 -77.58
CA VAL A 1039 35.57 47.23 -79.07
C VAL A 1039 36.69 46.55 -79.89
N VAL A 1040 36.43 46.05 -81.12
CA VAL A 1040 37.40 45.33 -82.02
C VAL A 1040 37.52 45.82 -83.50
N GLU A 1041 38.74 45.87 -84.10
CA GLU A 1041 39.06 46.39 -85.47
C GLU A 1041 40.05 45.51 -86.31
N PRO A 1042 39.84 45.26 -87.63
CA PRO A 1042 40.74 44.43 -88.47
C PRO A 1042 41.95 45.20 -89.01
N VAL A 1043 43.17 44.68 -88.79
CA VAL A 1043 44.42 45.44 -88.98
C VAL A 1043 45.24 45.14 -90.26
N GLU A 1044 45.60 43.91 -90.63
CA GLU A 1044 46.46 43.65 -91.80
C GLU A 1044 46.29 42.24 -92.38
N LEU A 1045 46.45 42.09 -93.72
CA LEU A 1045 46.03 40.87 -94.42
C LEU A 1045 46.73 40.51 -95.75
N THR A 1046 46.77 39.20 -96.04
CA THR A 1046 47.50 38.54 -97.14
C THR A 1046 46.67 38.26 -98.40
N ALA A 1047 47.26 38.38 -99.59
CA ALA A 1047 46.57 38.35 -100.90
C ALA A 1047 46.01 36.99 -101.36
N SER A 1048 46.50 35.86 -100.83
CA SER A 1048 46.06 34.50 -101.21
C SER A 1048 44.69 34.11 -100.64
N LYS A 1049 44.27 34.86 -99.62
CA LYS A 1049 43.02 34.65 -98.92
C LYS A 1049 42.07 35.75 -99.38
N ARG A 1050 40.80 35.40 -99.60
CA ARG A 1050 39.76 36.36 -99.99
C ARG A 1050 38.96 36.90 -98.81
N ARG A 1051 38.88 36.17 -97.69
CA ARG A 1051 37.96 36.55 -96.58
C ARG A 1051 38.30 35.97 -95.18
N SER A 1052 37.87 36.68 -94.12
CA SER A 1052 37.95 36.36 -92.67
C SER A 1052 36.63 36.65 -91.90
N VAL A 1053 36.35 35.90 -90.82
CA VAL A 1053 35.21 36.07 -89.88
C VAL A 1053 35.60 35.77 -88.43
N LEU A 1054 35.34 36.68 -87.49
CA LEU A 1054 35.49 36.55 -86.04
C LEU A 1054 34.12 36.46 -85.35
N ASN A 1055 33.96 35.55 -84.40
CA ASN A 1055 32.79 35.34 -83.57
C ASN A 1055 33.18 35.54 -82.11
N LEU A 1056 32.48 36.43 -81.41
CA LEU A 1056 32.59 36.53 -79.96
C LEU A 1056 31.18 36.39 -79.38
N ASP A 1057 30.90 35.20 -78.85
CA ASP A 1057 29.61 34.81 -78.26
C ASP A 1057 28.41 35.09 -79.18
N GLY A 1058 28.53 34.65 -80.43
CA GLY A 1058 27.52 34.84 -81.47
C GLY A 1058 27.57 36.20 -82.18
N GLN A 1059 28.37 37.17 -81.69
CA GLN A 1059 28.58 38.46 -82.37
C GLN A 1059 29.66 38.28 -83.46
N LEU A 1060 29.19 38.14 -84.71
CA LEU A 1060 30.03 37.83 -85.88
C LEU A 1060 30.49 39.10 -86.63
N VAL A 1061 31.78 39.20 -86.94
CA VAL A 1061 32.47 40.32 -87.59
C VAL A 1061 33.33 39.84 -88.76
N GLU A 1062 33.15 40.39 -89.96
CA GLU A 1062 33.76 39.87 -91.20
C GLU A 1062 34.60 40.88 -92.02
N TYR A 1063 35.61 40.37 -92.75
CA TYR A 1063 36.54 41.19 -93.55
C TYR A 1063 37.06 40.46 -94.82
N SER A 1064 36.96 41.08 -96.01
CA SER A 1064 37.36 40.48 -97.30
C SER A 1064 38.02 41.49 -98.26
N HIS A 1065 39.19 42.02 -97.86
CA HIS A 1065 40.05 42.98 -98.59
C HIS A 1065 39.38 44.26 -99.10
N GLY A 1066 38.13 44.52 -98.71
CA GLY A 1066 37.49 45.83 -98.79
C GLY A 1066 37.90 46.75 -97.63
N ARG A 1067 37.04 47.72 -97.29
CA ARG A 1067 37.24 48.64 -96.16
C ARG A 1067 37.12 47.95 -94.79
N ARG A 1068 37.71 48.57 -93.77
CA ARG A 1068 37.82 48.08 -92.38
C ARG A 1068 36.92 48.85 -91.41
N GLN A 1069 36.50 48.22 -90.31
CA GLN A 1069 35.51 48.79 -89.37
C GLN A 1069 35.69 48.35 -87.90
N LYS A 1070 35.26 49.22 -86.96
CA LYS A 1070 35.27 49.04 -85.51
C LYS A 1070 33.95 48.52 -84.99
N VAL A 1071 34.01 47.43 -84.22
CA VAL A 1071 32.82 46.75 -83.71
C VAL A 1071 32.80 46.72 -82.19
N PRO A 1072 31.82 47.40 -81.57
CA PRO A 1072 31.59 47.36 -80.14
C PRO A 1072 30.88 46.08 -79.73
N LEU A 1073 31.26 45.56 -78.56
CA LEU A 1073 30.87 44.26 -78.04
C LEU A 1073 30.65 44.34 -76.53
N VAL A 1074 29.81 43.43 -76.03
CA VAL A 1074 29.42 43.32 -74.62
C VAL A 1074 29.55 41.89 -74.16
N TRP A 1075 29.96 41.73 -72.91
CA TRP A 1075 29.99 40.46 -72.23
C TRP A 1075 29.36 40.57 -70.83
N PRO A 1076 28.61 39.55 -70.39
CA PRO A 1076 28.22 38.37 -71.16
C PRO A 1076 27.08 38.68 -72.13
N ASN A 1077 27.19 38.19 -73.37
CA ASN A 1077 26.10 38.31 -74.34
C ASN A 1077 25.34 36.97 -74.43
N VAL A 1078 24.17 36.94 -73.80
CA VAL A 1078 23.46 35.72 -73.38
C VAL A 1078 22.28 35.36 -74.27
N LEU A 1079 22.24 35.84 -75.52
CA LEU A 1079 21.08 35.64 -76.39
C LEU A 1079 20.91 34.18 -76.88
N ARG A 1080 21.92 33.31 -76.74
CA ARG A 1080 21.83 31.90 -77.16
C ARG A 1080 22.65 30.96 -76.27
N ASP A 1081 22.14 29.74 -76.11
CA ASP A 1081 22.81 28.66 -75.37
C ASP A 1081 24.04 28.16 -76.13
N GLY A 1082 25.18 28.20 -75.45
CA GLY A 1082 26.50 27.97 -76.03
C GLY A 1082 27.16 29.28 -76.45
N SER A 1083 27.63 30.05 -75.46
CA SER A 1083 28.56 31.17 -75.67
C SER A 1083 29.87 30.60 -76.21
N GLU A 1084 29.98 30.68 -77.54
CA GLU A 1084 31.15 30.25 -78.28
C GLU A 1084 31.80 31.48 -78.91
N SER A 1085 33.10 31.59 -78.68
CA SER A 1085 33.96 32.63 -79.24
C SER A 1085 35.03 31.98 -80.13
N LYS A 1086 35.09 32.34 -81.43
CA LYS A 1086 35.98 31.72 -82.44
C LYS A 1086 36.37 32.61 -83.65
N LEU A 1087 37.46 32.34 -84.37
CA LEU A 1087 37.95 33.06 -85.57
C LEU A 1087 38.17 32.13 -86.80
N THR A 1088 37.83 32.56 -88.04
CA THR A 1088 37.81 31.75 -89.29
C THR A 1088 38.38 32.48 -90.55
N LEU A 1089 39.12 31.82 -91.48
CA LEU A 1089 39.71 32.39 -92.76
C LEU A 1089 39.43 31.55 -94.07
N ILE A 1090 39.29 32.17 -95.27
CA ILE A 1090 38.82 31.59 -96.59
C ILE A 1090 39.75 31.93 -97.83
N PRO A 1091 40.13 30.99 -98.75
CA PRO A 1091 41.08 31.17 -99.90
C PRO A 1091 40.49 31.67 -101.27
N ASP A 1092 41.32 31.91 -102.32
CA ASP A 1092 40.93 32.45 -103.66
C ASP A 1092 40.52 31.42 -104.76
N ASP A 1093 41.21 30.28 -104.91
CA ASP A 1093 40.90 29.23 -105.92
C ASP A 1093 39.62 28.43 -105.59
N GLY A 1094 38.85 28.06 -106.62
CA GLY A 1094 37.56 27.40 -106.50
C GLY A 1094 37.60 25.99 -105.91
N ALA A 1095 38.77 25.37 -105.84
CA ALA A 1095 38.88 23.98 -105.38
C ALA A 1095 39.21 23.81 -103.88
N ARG A 1096 39.49 24.88 -103.10
CA ARG A 1096 39.97 24.79 -101.69
C ARG A 1096 38.99 25.26 -100.61
N SER A 1097 39.15 24.72 -99.38
CA SER A 1097 38.23 24.90 -98.22
C SER A 1097 38.77 25.80 -97.05
N PRO A 1098 37.92 26.32 -96.13
CA PRO A 1098 38.28 27.23 -95.00
C PRO A 1098 38.70 26.57 -93.64
N ARG A 1099 39.27 27.34 -92.67
CA ARG A 1099 39.73 26.87 -91.31
C ARG A 1099 39.55 27.88 -90.14
N SER A 1100 39.50 27.40 -88.87
CA SER A 1100 39.12 28.19 -87.66
C SER A 1100 39.75 27.79 -86.29
N LEU A 1101 39.63 28.66 -85.25
CA LEU A 1101 40.08 28.51 -83.83
C LEU A 1101 39.03 29.06 -82.82
N GLY A 1102 38.68 28.38 -81.71
CA GLY A 1102 37.67 28.88 -80.73
C GLY A 1102 37.51 28.13 -79.39
N PHE A 1103 36.71 28.69 -78.45
CA PHE A 1103 36.39 28.20 -77.09
C PHE A 1103 34.91 28.36 -76.71
N THR A 1104 34.42 27.57 -75.74
CA THR A 1104 33.01 27.55 -75.28
C THR A 1104 32.86 27.68 -73.76
N GLY A 1105 31.75 28.26 -73.29
CA GLY A 1105 31.43 28.45 -71.86
C GLY A 1105 31.15 29.91 -71.49
N PRO A 1106 30.60 30.20 -70.29
CA PRO A 1106 30.22 31.56 -69.90
C PRO A 1106 31.41 32.52 -69.89
N TRP A 1107 32.63 32.01 -69.64
CA TRP A 1107 33.87 32.76 -69.69
C TRP A 1107 34.66 32.56 -71.01
N ALA A 1108 34.03 32.05 -72.08
CA ALA A 1108 34.68 31.68 -73.34
C ALA A 1108 35.47 32.83 -73.98
N MET A 1109 34.94 34.05 -73.92
CA MET A 1109 35.60 35.24 -74.46
C MET A 1109 36.91 35.56 -73.74
N PHE A 1110 36.91 35.52 -72.40
CA PHE A 1110 38.13 35.72 -71.59
C PHE A 1110 39.17 34.67 -71.97
N ARG A 1111 38.75 33.40 -72.08
CA ARG A 1111 39.61 32.30 -72.53
C ARG A 1111 40.16 32.48 -73.94
N LEU A 1112 39.36 32.95 -74.93
CA LEU A 1112 39.84 33.18 -76.31
C LEU A 1112 40.85 34.33 -76.41
N LEU A 1113 40.62 35.42 -75.66
CA LEU A 1113 41.57 36.55 -75.64
C LEU A 1113 42.84 36.23 -74.85
N ASP A 1114 42.76 35.36 -73.84
CA ASP A 1114 43.92 34.82 -73.11
C ASP A 1114 44.76 33.87 -73.99
N ALA A 1115 44.17 33.27 -75.05
CA ALA A 1115 44.85 32.36 -75.97
C ALA A 1115 45.57 33.05 -77.17
N GLY A 1116 45.17 34.27 -77.53
CA GLY A 1116 45.79 35.04 -78.62
C GLY A 1116 47.05 35.80 -78.16
N ASN A 1117 48.00 36.03 -79.07
CA ASN A 1117 49.22 36.76 -78.72
C ASN A 1117 48.97 38.28 -78.74
N ARG A 1118 48.94 38.85 -77.53
CA ARG A 1118 48.66 40.27 -77.31
C ARG A 1118 49.91 41.11 -77.51
N THR A 1119 49.78 42.17 -78.27
CA THR A 1119 50.85 43.12 -78.60
C THR A 1119 50.34 44.55 -78.52
N GLN A 1120 51.25 45.53 -78.57
CA GLN A 1120 50.91 46.95 -78.48
C GLN A 1120 49.94 47.28 -77.32
N VAL A 1121 50.20 46.70 -76.15
CA VAL A 1121 49.37 46.89 -74.96
C VAL A 1121 49.61 48.27 -74.37
N SER A 1122 48.54 49.03 -74.18
CA SER A 1122 48.48 50.39 -73.65
C SER A 1122 47.29 50.51 -72.70
N ARG A 1123 47.23 51.61 -71.93
CA ARG A 1123 46.29 51.82 -70.82
C ARG A 1123 44.79 51.61 -71.11
N GLY A 1124 44.39 51.52 -72.37
CA GLY A 1124 43.01 51.21 -72.74
C GLY A 1124 42.89 50.53 -74.11
N SER A 1125 43.99 50.02 -74.65
CA SER A 1125 43.96 49.33 -75.92
C SER A 1125 45.11 48.36 -76.07
N PHE A 1126 44.86 47.25 -76.77
CA PHE A 1126 45.86 46.26 -77.08
C PHE A 1126 45.53 45.55 -78.38
N ASP A 1127 46.56 45.16 -79.11
CA ASP A 1127 46.43 44.38 -80.34
C ASP A 1127 46.49 42.90 -80.03
N VAL A 1128 45.86 42.09 -80.86
CA VAL A 1128 45.85 40.63 -80.76
C VAL A 1128 45.98 40.04 -82.15
N ARG A 1129 47.07 39.32 -82.40
CA ARG A 1129 47.34 38.68 -83.68
C ARG A 1129 47.00 37.18 -83.63
N PHE A 1130 46.32 36.68 -84.67
CA PHE A 1130 45.92 35.28 -84.81
C PHE A 1130 46.42 34.70 -86.16
N GLY A 1131 47.19 33.61 -86.14
CA GLY A 1131 47.72 32.94 -87.34
C GLY A 1131 46.95 31.68 -87.72
N VAL A 1132 46.57 31.49 -89.00
CA VAL A 1132 45.72 30.37 -89.46
C VAL A 1132 45.93 30.01 -90.95
N ASP A 1133 46.21 28.72 -91.25
CA ASP A 1133 46.30 28.12 -92.61
C ASP A 1133 47.23 28.86 -93.60
N ASP A 1134 48.49 29.11 -93.20
CA ASP A 1134 49.53 29.86 -93.96
C ASP A 1134 49.10 31.25 -94.47
N GLY A 1135 47.99 31.76 -93.96
CA GLY A 1135 47.64 33.17 -93.93
C GLY A 1135 47.50 33.62 -92.48
N ALA A 1136 47.09 34.86 -92.28
CA ALA A 1136 46.94 35.39 -90.93
C ALA A 1136 45.95 36.53 -90.90
N MET A 1137 45.48 36.84 -89.69
CA MET A 1137 44.62 37.99 -89.43
C MET A 1137 44.95 38.62 -88.08
N THR A 1138 44.89 39.94 -88.01
CA THR A 1138 45.16 40.68 -86.76
C THR A 1138 43.97 41.56 -86.41
N TRP A 1139 43.65 41.61 -85.12
CA TRP A 1139 42.57 42.40 -84.54
C TRP A 1139 43.09 43.28 -83.40
N ARG A 1140 42.53 44.47 -83.25
CA ARG A 1140 42.84 45.37 -82.13
C ARG A 1140 41.66 45.52 -81.19
N VAL A 1141 41.89 45.41 -79.86
CA VAL A 1141 40.90 45.44 -78.78
C VAL A 1141 41.05 46.69 -77.90
N TYR A 1142 39.94 47.33 -77.55
CA TYR A 1142 39.88 48.53 -76.71
C TYR A 1142 38.97 48.31 -75.48
N SER A 1143 39.40 48.74 -74.27
CA SER A 1143 38.67 48.58 -72.98
C SER A 1143 38.95 49.71 -71.94
N ASP A 1144 38.15 49.73 -70.86
CA ASP A 1144 38.21 50.74 -69.77
C ASP A 1144 39.45 50.58 -68.87
N ALA A 1145 40.05 51.70 -68.43
CA ALA A 1145 41.46 51.81 -68.02
C ALA A 1145 41.72 51.63 -66.52
N ASP A 1146 40.80 52.05 -65.65
CA ASP A 1146 40.98 52.00 -64.18
C ASP A 1146 40.36 50.75 -63.55
N HIS A 1147 39.34 50.16 -64.20
CA HIS A 1147 38.55 49.05 -63.68
C HIS A 1147 38.41 47.95 -64.75
N SER A 1148 39.56 47.49 -65.27
CA SER A 1148 39.58 46.51 -66.35
C SER A 1148 39.42 45.07 -65.84
N PRO A 1149 38.42 44.32 -66.31
CA PRO A 1149 38.27 42.91 -65.97
C PRO A 1149 39.30 42.02 -66.68
N PHE A 1150 40.02 42.57 -67.67
CA PHE A 1150 41.08 41.88 -68.41
C PHE A 1150 42.47 42.09 -67.78
N ALA A 1151 42.53 42.75 -66.61
CA ALA A 1151 43.75 42.93 -65.84
C ALA A 1151 44.23 41.61 -65.25
N THR A 1152 45.52 41.32 -65.42
CA THR A 1152 46.11 40.04 -65.01
C THR A 1152 46.04 39.84 -63.49
N GLY A 1153 45.48 38.71 -63.03
CA GLY A 1153 45.60 38.25 -61.63
C GLY A 1153 44.51 38.68 -60.65
N LEU A 1154 43.50 39.43 -61.09
CA LEU A 1154 42.41 39.94 -60.25
C LEU A 1154 41.67 38.84 -59.47
N PHE A 1155 41.35 37.72 -60.10
CA PHE A 1155 40.56 36.64 -59.49
C PHE A 1155 41.41 35.57 -58.80
N SER A 1156 42.61 35.29 -59.31
CA SER A 1156 43.41 34.15 -58.85
C SER A 1156 44.11 34.36 -57.51
N GLN A 1157 44.13 35.58 -56.97
CA GLN A 1157 44.83 35.92 -55.73
C GLN A 1157 43.96 35.90 -54.45
N PHE A 1158 42.66 35.68 -54.55
CA PHE A 1158 41.74 35.79 -53.41
C PHE A 1158 41.57 34.48 -52.60
N ARG A 1159 41.77 34.52 -51.25
CA ARG A 1159 41.69 33.38 -50.29
C ARG A 1159 41.22 33.81 -48.88
N LEU A 1160 40.69 32.92 -48.03
CA LEU A 1160 40.19 33.26 -46.66
C LEU A 1160 40.87 32.41 -45.54
N PRO A 1161 41.07 32.93 -44.30
CA PRO A 1161 41.70 32.21 -43.18
C PRO A 1161 40.77 31.31 -42.37
N GLU A 1162 41.33 30.26 -41.75
CA GLU A 1162 40.58 29.21 -41.04
C GLU A 1162 40.10 29.58 -39.62
N THR A 1163 40.87 30.38 -38.85
CA THR A 1163 40.50 30.80 -37.48
C THR A 1163 40.71 32.30 -37.23
N LEU A 1164 39.97 32.84 -36.25
CA LEU A 1164 39.97 34.26 -35.89
C LEU A 1164 40.96 34.66 -34.78
N TYR A 1165 41.34 33.75 -33.88
CA TYR A 1165 42.29 34.02 -32.77
C TYR A 1165 43.21 32.85 -32.46
#